data_AF-A0A2E9QP41-F1
#
_entry.id   AF-A0A2E9QP41-F1
#
_cell.length_a   1.000
_cell.length_b   1.000
_cell.length_c   1.000
_cell.angle_alpha   90.00
_cell.angle_beta   90.00
_cell.angle_gamma   90.00
#
_symmetry.space_group_name_H-M   'P 1'
#
loop_
_entity.id
_entity.type
_entity.pdbx_description
1 polymer ?
#
loop_
_entity_poly.entity_id
_entity_poly.type
_entity_poly.pdbx_seq_one_letter_code
_entity_poly.pdbx_strand_id
1 'polypeptide(L)'
;MPSKNVKLYGSISCLCMFMALFLFATACSDGGIGSACKRDADCQNNYYCSKDKTCTRDCASNTDCSDKEICSPRGKCIEDDGNGKLPDGTTGQEPNTQVDSGPVEKDPKPECENDIDCGAADKVCVGGRCLKKGGNCTPECNVGDVQCFGSALQKCVDQDGCGKWGPSAACNPGQACVDGACKSTCSKDTDCPDGESCSSKVCKACPSTCSKGSTKCSGSQVITCEIVRGCSQWGAAADCPLGKTCNGNACVNGCADTSGCPSGQVCKSGACVSGCRTSSECSGGYICRNGSCLNSCSVGSDCRSGYKCISGQCKSVQSCSRDSSCPGGFGCTSQGYCAESCTGNADCKQFYVCSGGRCVSSNKTCNDASACGGAYECYKSQQKCYVHCDANNGNRECTENYSCQSGACQPKKCGTNAECSFGYACLSGTCKVSCGTDTDCQDGYICTSGKCELGCRTDARCGGYACSLGGTKPRCYTSCSYNSSCAKGYLCMADQCMKPCSSDASCPTGVACFNGFCHPSCLNTSMCRPGYTCASLGGGNRQCVPSSQTTCRFEGDCGGGFACGSNAQCKTSCSADSDCYRGAVCQSGKCVGVTCRRSSSTSSSYYCTWKGSRCYSSGCRISCSSDSTCPYGYKCSSSYCKTNCASTADCKAGYMCTGGVCVGKAPTTCTTYRDCNSGYKCTNNTCVLGKKCGSDADCTPTTEKCSNGFCESNTGSTSSYKSCSTSCTGGESCVDIDDQSGPAKACLAKCSTSNPCANDYSCRPYESSSSSSSSGYCFKKCTSVSTCQNINSSFGWVCVRGICLDQ
;
A
#
# COMPACT_ATOMS: atom_id res chain seq x y z
N MET A 1 9.92 3.16 -12.53
CA MET A 1 10.93 2.25 -11.93
C MET A 1 10.61 0.86 -12.47
N PRO A 2 11.56 0.23 -13.17
CA PRO A 2 12.66 -0.41 -12.47
C PRO A 2 14.06 0.03 -12.94
N SER A 3 14.99 -0.16 -12.00
CA SER A 3 16.45 0.01 -12.03
C SER A 3 17.09 -0.74 -13.20
N LYS A 4 18.01 -0.15 -13.99
CA LYS A 4 19.47 0.00 -13.74
C LYS A 4 20.10 -1.31 -13.24
N ASN A 5 21.24 -1.82 -13.71
CA ASN A 5 22.18 -1.55 -14.81
C ASN A 5 23.36 -2.47 -14.47
N VAL A 6 23.80 -3.40 -15.32
CA VAL A 6 25.21 -3.86 -15.33
C VAL A 6 25.64 -4.20 -16.76
N LYS A 7 26.43 -3.27 -17.29
CA LYS A 7 27.45 -3.28 -18.35
C LYS A 7 28.36 -4.54 -18.34
N LEU A 8 29.07 -4.99 -19.39
CA LEU A 8 29.97 -4.27 -20.30
C LEU A 8 30.66 -5.25 -21.31
N TYR A 9 30.95 -4.79 -22.56
CA TYR A 9 31.90 -5.24 -23.64
C TYR A 9 31.93 -6.72 -24.12
N GLY A 10 32.08 -7.05 -25.40
CA GLY A 10 32.36 -6.31 -26.64
C GLY A 10 32.53 -7.24 -27.87
N SER A 11 32.68 -6.62 -29.05
CA SER A 11 33.42 -7.09 -30.25
C SER A 11 32.84 -8.17 -31.20
N ILE A 12 32.37 -7.70 -32.37
CA ILE A 12 32.79 -8.03 -33.77
C ILE A 12 32.87 -9.52 -34.24
N SER A 13 32.16 -9.75 -35.36
CA SER A 13 32.40 -10.70 -36.48
C SER A 13 31.84 -12.14 -36.49
N CYS A 14 31.29 -12.46 -37.68
CA CYS A 14 31.08 -13.78 -38.30
C CYS A 14 30.04 -14.74 -37.70
N LEU A 15 28.90 -14.91 -38.38
CA LEU A 15 28.30 -16.22 -38.72
C LEU A 15 27.03 -16.07 -39.57
N CYS A 16 27.21 -16.08 -40.89
CA CYS A 16 26.22 -16.57 -41.85
C CYS A 16 26.79 -17.87 -42.42
N MET A 17 26.35 -19.01 -41.90
CA MET A 17 26.54 -20.32 -42.52
C MET A 17 25.51 -21.31 -41.98
N PHE A 18 25.12 -22.24 -42.87
CA PHE A 18 24.20 -23.38 -42.72
C PHE A 18 22.73 -23.15 -43.09
N MET A 19 22.44 -23.25 -44.40
CA MET A 19 21.71 -24.44 -44.86
C MET A 19 22.14 -24.83 -46.29
N ALA A 20 22.15 -26.15 -46.50
CA ALA A 20 23.02 -26.87 -47.40
C ALA A 20 22.49 -27.04 -48.83
N LEU A 21 23.46 -27.18 -49.74
CA LEU A 21 23.31 -27.69 -51.10
C LEU A 21 22.73 -29.11 -51.14
N PHE A 22 21.79 -29.34 -52.04
CA PHE A 22 21.75 -30.53 -52.90
C PHE A 22 21.21 -30.12 -54.28
N LEU A 23 22.14 -29.93 -55.22
CA LEU A 23 21.89 -29.88 -56.66
C LEU A 23 21.72 -31.32 -57.16
N PHE A 24 20.48 -31.69 -57.51
CA PHE A 24 20.23 -32.68 -58.55
C PHE A 24 19.52 -31.96 -59.70
N ALA A 25 20.09 -32.07 -60.89
CA ALA A 25 19.50 -31.58 -62.12
C ALA A 25 18.21 -32.35 -62.43
N THR A 26 17.09 -31.65 -62.40
CA THR A 26 15.89 -32.02 -63.17
C THR A 26 15.60 -30.85 -64.10
N ALA A 27 15.78 -31.10 -65.40
CA ALA A 27 15.25 -30.23 -66.44
C ALA A 27 13.72 -30.13 -66.24
N CYS A 28 13.23 -28.93 -65.95
CA CYS A 28 11.83 -28.61 -66.23
C CYS A 28 11.72 -28.41 -67.74
N SER A 29 11.07 -29.35 -68.42
CA SER A 29 10.51 -29.12 -69.74
C SER A 29 9.29 -28.22 -69.56
N ASP A 30 9.42 -26.92 -69.83
CA ASP A 30 8.25 -26.10 -70.11
C ASP A 30 7.68 -26.60 -71.45
N GLY A 31 6.70 -27.51 -71.42
CA GLY A 31 6.07 -28.11 -72.61
C GLY A 31 4.94 -27.28 -73.22
N GLY A 32 5.06 -25.95 -73.15
CA GLY A 32 4.09 -24.99 -73.70
C GLY A 32 4.22 -24.78 -75.22
N ILE A 33 3.49 -23.80 -75.76
CA ILE A 33 3.52 -23.50 -77.20
C ILE A 33 4.94 -23.13 -77.66
N GLY A 34 5.44 -23.77 -78.71
CA GLY A 34 6.79 -23.59 -79.25
C GLY A 34 7.88 -24.45 -78.61
N SER A 35 7.56 -25.27 -77.62
CA SER A 35 8.56 -26.10 -76.91
C SER A 35 9.02 -27.31 -77.71
N ALA A 36 10.31 -27.62 -77.64
CA ALA A 36 10.86 -28.75 -78.39
C ALA A 36 10.29 -30.11 -77.87
N CYS A 37 9.83 -30.95 -78.79
CA CYS A 37 9.17 -32.23 -78.49
C CYS A 37 9.65 -33.34 -79.43
N LYS A 38 9.49 -34.61 -79.02
CA LYS A 38 9.75 -35.77 -79.90
C LYS A 38 8.48 -36.59 -80.14
N ARG A 39 7.53 -36.56 -79.22
CA ARG A 39 6.20 -37.21 -79.30
C ARG A 39 5.18 -36.33 -78.59
N ASP A 40 3.90 -36.52 -78.88
CA ASP A 40 2.80 -35.71 -78.32
C ASP A 40 2.76 -35.74 -76.78
N ALA A 41 3.22 -36.83 -76.16
CA ALA A 41 3.31 -36.97 -74.71
C ALA A 41 4.36 -36.04 -74.05
N ASP A 42 5.23 -35.41 -74.85
CA ASP A 42 6.21 -34.43 -74.37
C ASP A 42 5.63 -33.01 -74.26
N CYS A 43 4.37 -32.80 -74.71
CA CYS A 43 3.66 -31.53 -74.68
C CYS A 43 2.63 -31.45 -73.55
N GLN A 44 2.35 -30.24 -73.06
CA GLN A 44 1.31 -30.00 -72.06
C GLN A 44 -0.11 -30.27 -72.64
N ASN A 45 -1.10 -30.44 -71.75
CA ASN A 45 -2.49 -30.71 -72.13
C ASN A 45 -2.99 -29.72 -73.21
N ASN A 46 -3.64 -30.26 -74.25
CA ASN A 46 -4.13 -29.55 -75.45
C ASN A 46 -3.06 -29.03 -76.44
N TYR A 47 -1.84 -29.58 -76.39
CA TYR A 47 -0.79 -29.35 -77.38
C TYR A 47 -0.29 -30.69 -77.96
N TYR A 48 0.10 -30.70 -79.24
CA TYR A 48 0.70 -31.87 -79.90
C TYR A 48 2.07 -31.53 -80.49
N CYS A 49 2.88 -32.56 -80.74
CA CYS A 49 4.21 -32.38 -81.31
C CYS A 49 4.14 -32.27 -82.83
N SER A 50 4.39 -31.06 -83.36
CA SER A 50 4.45 -30.82 -84.79
C SER A 50 5.61 -31.58 -85.45
N LYS A 51 5.58 -31.73 -86.78
CA LYS A 51 6.68 -32.32 -87.56
C LYS A 51 8.00 -31.57 -87.37
N ASP A 52 7.93 -30.26 -87.09
CA ASP A 52 9.07 -29.40 -86.79
C ASP A 52 9.62 -29.60 -85.36
N LYS A 53 9.13 -30.61 -84.64
CA LYS A 53 9.54 -30.98 -83.29
C LYS A 53 9.28 -29.87 -82.27
N THR A 54 8.19 -29.13 -82.46
CA THR A 54 7.71 -28.10 -81.53
C THR A 54 6.25 -28.37 -81.12
N CYS A 55 5.91 -28.11 -79.85
CA CYS A 55 4.56 -28.24 -79.33
C CYS A 55 3.67 -27.11 -79.87
N THR A 56 2.60 -27.44 -80.59
CA THR A 56 1.65 -26.47 -81.15
C THR A 56 0.21 -26.74 -80.68
N ARG A 57 -0.64 -25.72 -80.72
CA ARG A 57 -2.03 -25.77 -80.25
C ARG A 57 -2.95 -26.29 -81.36
N ASP A 58 -4.04 -26.96 -81.00
CA ASP A 58 -5.11 -27.29 -81.95
C ASP A 58 -5.70 -26.01 -82.58
N CYS A 59 -5.95 -26.02 -83.89
CA CYS A 59 -6.67 -24.97 -84.61
C CYS A 59 -8.19 -25.27 -84.59
N ALA A 60 -9.01 -24.25 -84.37
CA ALA A 60 -10.47 -24.37 -84.47
C ALA A 60 -10.97 -23.85 -85.83
N SER A 61 -10.18 -22.99 -86.48
CA SER A 61 -10.45 -22.36 -87.77
C SER A 61 -9.16 -22.07 -88.53
N ASN A 62 -9.26 -21.76 -89.82
CA ASN A 62 -8.08 -21.46 -90.65
C ASN A 62 -7.33 -20.19 -90.21
N THR A 63 -7.96 -19.29 -89.44
CA THR A 63 -7.30 -18.08 -88.91
C THR A 63 -6.36 -18.35 -87.75
N ASP A 64 -6.38 -19.56 -87.20
CA ASP A 64 -5.47 -20.00 -86.13
C ASP A 64 -4.12 -20.52 -86.67
N CYS A 65 -3.93 -20.55 -87.99
CA CYS A 65 -2.75 -21.09 -88.68
C CYS A 65 -1.91 -19.99 -89.35
N SER A 66 -0.63 -20.29 -89.66
CA SER A 66 0.27 -19.32 -90.30
C SER A 66 -0.12 -19.07 -91.76
N ASP A 67 0.36 -17.98 -92.36
CA ASP A 67 0.09 -17.65 -93.75
C ASP A 67 0.50 -18.82 -94.68
N LYS A 68 -0.50 -19.39 -95.39
CA LYS A 68 -0.45 -20.57 -96.32
C LYS A 68 -0.73 -21.95 -95.72
N GLU A 69 -1.28 -22.02 -94.52
CA GLU A 69 -1.79 -23.27 -93.93
C GLU A 69 -3.32 -23.22 -93.72
N ILE A 70 -3.99 -24.38 -93.80
CA ILE A 70 -5.41 -24.55 -93.47
C ILE A 70 -5.58 -25.47 -92.27
N CYS A 71 -6.62 -25.21 -91.47
CA CYS A 71 -6.97 -26.05 -90.34
C CYS A 71 -7.67 -27.31 -90.84
N SER A 72 -7.01 -28.46 -90.69
CA SER A 72 -7.60 -29.75 -91.02
C SER A 72 -8.82 -30.05 -90.14
N PRO A 73 -9.75 -30.92 -90.57
CA PRO A 73 -10.86 -31.41 -89.75
C PRO A 73 -10.42 -32.15 -88.47
N ARG A 74 -9.11 -32.32 -88.27
CA ARG A 74 -8.45 -32.97 -87.13
C ARG A 74 -7.75 -31.95 -86.21
N GLY A 75 -8.01 -30.66 -86.38
CA GLY A 75 -7.46 -29.58 -85.54
C GLY A 75 -5.99 -29.25 -85.79
N LYS A 76 -5.43 -29.65 -86.94
CA LYS A 76 -4.02 -29.42 -87.29
C LYS A 76 -3.86 -28.46 -88.46
N CYS A 77 -2.96 -27.49 -88.36
CA CYS A 77 -2.53 -26.68 -89.50
C CYS A 77 -1.74 -27.55 -90.48
N ILE A 78 -2.13 -27.54 -91.75
CA ILE A 78 -1.49 -28.29 -92.85
C ILE A 78 -1.23 -27.35 -94.03
N GLU A 79 -0.14 -27.57 -94.77
CA GLU A 79 0.21 -26.81 -95.98
C GLU A 79 -0.81 -27.06 -97.11
N ASP A 80 -1.15 -26.00 -97.85
CA ASP A 80 -2.08 -26.05 -98.98
C ASP A 80 -1.36 -26.58 -100.25
N ASP A 81 -1.55 -27.86 -100.59
CA ASP A 81 -0.88 -28.57 -101.70
C ASP A 81 -1.37 -28.16 -103.12
N GLY A 82 -1.94 -26.96 -103.30
CA GLY A 82 -2.13 -26.32 -104.61
C GLY A 82 -3.06 -27.02 -105.61
N ASN A 83 -3.73 -28.12 -105.25
CA ASN A 83 -4.70 -28.79 -106.11
C ASN A 83 -6.12 -28.32 -105.75
N GLY A 84 -6.48 -27.18 -106.33
CA GLY A 84 -7.69 -26.40 -106.03
C GLY A 84 -8.98 -27.21 -105.89
N LYS A 85 -9.46 -27.29 -104.64
CA LYS A 85 -10.89 -27.29 -104.32
C LYS A 85 -11.11 -26.69 -102.93
N LEU A 86 -11.13 -25.37 -102.89
CA LEU A 86 -11.82 -24.57 -101.88
C LEU A 86 -12.40 -23.32 -102.56
N PRO A 87 -13.72 -23.13 -102.49
CA PRO A 87 -14.32 -21.80 -102.51
C PRO A 87 -15.15 -21.61 -101.23
N ASP A 88 -15.35 -20.44 -100.65
CA ASP A 88 -14.88 -19.08 -100.90
C ASP A 88 -15.29 -18.24 -99.65
N GLY A 89 -14.78 -17.00 -99.56
CA GLY A 89 -14.85 -16.01 -98.48
C GLY A 89 -16.27 -15.65 -97.98
N THR A 90 -16.44 -14.79 -96.98
CA THR A 90 -15.81 -13.48 -96.88
C THR A 90 -16.17 -12.77 -95.56
N THR A 91 -15.30 -11.83 -95.21
CA THR A 91 -15.47 -10.58 -94.42
C THR A 91 -16.86 -10.16 -93.89
N GLY A 92 -16.87 -9.71 -92.63
CA GLY A 92 -17.23 -8.33 -92.30
C GLY A 92 -18.65 -8.01 -91.80
N GLN A 93 -18.70 -7.59 -90.53
CA GLN A 93 -19.66 -6.69 -89.87
C GLN A 93 -21.05 -7.20 -89.42
N GLU A 94 -21.33 -6.97 -88.12
CA GLU A 94 -22.65 -6.87 -87.44
C GLU A 94 -23.68 -6.04 -88.25
N PRO A 95 -25.03 -6.18 -88.09
CA PRO A 95 -25.75 -6.28 -86.79
C PRO A 95 -27.12 -7.03 -86.73
N ASN A 96 -27.54 -7.33 -85.49
CA ASN A 96 -28.87 -7.14 -84.85
C ASN A 96 -30.23 -7.51 -85.54
N THR A 97 -31.01 -8.32 -84.80
CA THR A 97 -32.49 -8.46 -84.65
C THR A 97 -33.49 -8.57 -85.83
N GLN A 98 -34.14 -9.74 -85.85
CA GLN A 98 -35.57 -10.10 -86.06
C GLN A 98 -36.39 -9.53 -87.24
N VAL A 99 -36.81 -10.41 -88.17
CA VAL A 99 -38.22 -10.63 -88.61
C VAL A 99 -38.41 -12.07 -89.11
N ASP A 100 -39.62 -12.57 -88.88
CA ASP A 100 -40.31 -13.83 -89.16
C ASP A 100 -40.25 -14.45 -90.59
N SER A 101 -40.51 -15.78 -90.64
CA SER A 101 -41.13 -16.60 -91.70
C SER A 101 -40.37 -17.11 -92.96
N GLY A 102 -39.83 -18.34 -92.89
CA GLY A 102 -39.67 -19.37 -93.97
C GLY A 102 -38.66 -19.12 -95.13
N PRO A 103 -38.10 -20.13 -95.83
CA PRO A 103 -38.46 -21.55 -95.87
C PRO A 103 -37.36 -22.53 -95.39
N VAL A 104 -37.81 -23.74 -95.04
CA VAL A 104 -36.99 -24.93 -94.82
C VAL A 104 -36.35 -25.38 -96.13
N GLU A 105 -35.01 -25.40 -96.24
CA GLU A 105 -34.23 -26.24 -97.16
C GLU A 105 -32.80 -26.39 -96.63
N LYS A 106 -32.15 -27.55 -96.62
CA LYS A 106 -32.50 -28.95 -96.90
C LYS A 106 -31.37 -29.76 -96.28
N ASP A 107 -31.68 -30.76 -95.46
CA ASP A 107 -30.73 -31.86 -95.18
C ASP A 107 -30.12 -32.36 -96.50
N PRO A 108 -28.86 -32.84 -96.51
CA PRO A 108 -28.29 -33.39 -97.73
C PRO A 108 -29.23 -34.48 -98.24
N LYS A 109 -29.80 -34.25 -99.41
CA LYS A 109 -30.88 -35.07 -99.96
C LYS A 109 -30.40 -36.53 -99.98
N PRO A 110 -31.15 -37.48 -99.38
CA PRO A 110 -30.79 -38.88 -99.43
C PRO A 110 -30.74 -39.33 -100.90
N GLU A 111 -29.72 -40.12 -101.25
CA GLU A 111 -29.55 -40.68 -102.60
C GLU A 111 -30.68 -41.65 -102.96
N CYS A 112 -31.40 -42.18 -101.95
CA CYS A 112 -32.55 -43.06 -102.11
C CYS A 112 -33.47 -43.00 -100.87
N GLU A 113 -34.76 -43.29 -101.03
CA GLU A 113 -35.68 -43.58 -99.92
C GLU A 113 -36.10 -45.06 -99.92
N ASN A 114 -36.01 -45.72 -101.07
CA ASN A 114 -36.27 -47.15 -101.24
C ASN A 114 -35.35 -47.77 -102.30
N ASP A 115 -35.34 -49.10 -102.41
CA ASP A 115 -34.43 -49.84 -103.30
C ASP A 115 -34.56 -49.48 -104.79
N ILE A 116 -35.70 -48.95 -105.23
CA ILE A 116 -35.96 -48.61 -106.64
C ILE A 116 -35.19 -47.35 -107.05
N ASP A 117 -34.91 -46.44 -106.11
CA ASP A 117 -34.26 -45.16 -106.37
C ASP A 117 -32.78 -45.31 -106.78
N CYS A 118 -32.20 -46.48 -106.54
CA CYS A 118 -30.77 -46.73 -106.74
C CYS A 118 -30.34 -47.05 -108.18
N GLY A 119 -31.29 -47.11 -109.12
CA GLY A 119 -31.08 -47.15 -110.57
C GLY A 119 -30.35 -48.39 -111.13
N ALA A 120 -29.74 -49.22 -110.28
CA ALA A 120 -29.03 -50.43 -110.62
C ALA A 120 -29.66 -51.62 -109.89
N ALA A 121 -29.96 -52.70 -110.63
CA ALA A 121 -30.66 -53.89 -110.08
C ALA A 121 -29.87 -54.61 -108.98
N ASP A 122 -28.58 -54.28 -108.85
CA ASP A 122 -27.68 -54.76 -107.81
C ASP A 122 -27.44 -53.70 -106.73
N LYS A 123 -28.38 -52.79 -106.43
CA LYS A 123 -28.28 -51.87 -105.29
C LYS A 123 -29.54 -51.84 -104.41
N VAL A 124 -29.38 -51.56 -103.11
CA VAL A 124 -30.44 -51.44 -102.09
C VAL A 124 -30.25 -50.16 -101.28
N CYS A 125 -31.34 -49.58 -100.79
CA CYS A 125 -31.32 -48.33 -100.05
C CYS A 125 -31.18 -48.55 -98.54
N VAL A 126 -30.11 -48.04 -97.94
CA VAL A 126 -29.87 -48.12 -96.50
C VAL A 126 -29.46 -46.75 -95.98
N GLY A 127 -30.24 -46.18 -95.05
CA GLY A 127 -29.93 -44.90 -94.42
C GLY A 127 -29.79 -43.73 -95.40
N GLY A 128 -30.48 -43.77 -96.54
CA GLY A 128 -30.43 -42.73 -97.56
C GLY A 128 -29.29 -42.85 -98.59
N ARG A 129 -28.62 -44.01 -98.70
CA ARG A 129 -27.56 -44.29 -99.70
C ARG A 129 -27.73 -45.63 -100.41
N CYS A 130 -27.27 -45.69 -101.66
CA CYS A 130 -27.42 -46.85 -102.55
C CYS A 130 -26.23 -47.82 -102.50
N LEU A 131 -26.41 -48.99 -101.88
CA LEU A 131 -25.35 -49.97 -101.58
C LEU A 131 -25.50 -51.26 -102.41
N LYS A 132 -24.40 -51.91 -102.78
CA LYS A 132 -24.41 -53.06 -103.72
C LYS A 132 -25.00 -54.35 -103.12
N LYS A 133 -26.01 -54.92 -103.76
CA LYS A 133 -26.71 -56.17 -103.44
C LYS A 133 -25.79 -57.36 -103.72
N GLY A 134 -25.20 -57.91 -102.66
CA GLY A 134 -24.33 -59.10 -102.75
C GLY A 134 -23.06 -59.09 -101.89
N GLY A 135 -22.82 -58.06 -101.10
CA GLY A 135 -21.84 -58.14 -100.01
C GLY A 135 -22.49 -58.66 -98.73
N ASN A 136 -22.05 -59.82 -98.23
CA ASN A 136 -22.39 -60.31 -96.89
C ASN A 136 -21.82 -59.36 -95.81
N CYS A 137 -22.41 -58.18 -95.64
CA CYS A 137 -22.02 -57.26 -94.59
C CYS A 137 -23.25 -56.90 -93.75
N THR A 138 -23.11 -57.05 -92.43
CA THR A 138 -24.04 -56.48 -91.46
C THR A 138 -23.40 -55.17 -91.00
N PRO A 139 -24.03 -53.99 -91.22
CA PRO A 139 -23.43 -52.74 -90.79
C PRO A 139 -23.28 -52.73 -89.27
N GLU A 140 -22.07 -52.45 -88.79
CA GLU A 140 -21.75 -52.38 -87.35
C GLU A 140 -22.18 -51.05 -86.75
N CYS A 141 -22.33 -50.03 -87.59
CA CYS A 141 -22.67 -48.65 -87.24
C CYS A 141 -23.19 -47.90 -88.45
N ASN A 142 -23.85 -46.75 -88.25
CA ASN A 142 -24.22 -45.87 -89.36
C ASN A 142 -23.04 -44.97 -89.71
N VAL A 143 -22.75 -44.82 -91.01
CA VAL A 143 -21.63 -43.99 -91.47
C VAL A 143 -21.80 -42.55 -90.94
N GLY A 144 -20.82 -42.07 -90.20
CA GLY A 144 -20.90 -40.79 -89.48
C GLY A 144 -21.03 -40.92 -87.97
N ASP A 145 -21.53 -42.05 -87.45
CA ASP A 145 -21.61 -42.30 -86.01
C ASP A 145 -20.22 -42.24 -85.38
N VAL A 146 -20.18 -41.77 -84.13
CA VAL A 146 -18.96 -41.73 -83.31
C VAL A 146 -19.19 -42.48 -82.02
N GLN A 147 -18.21 -43.30 -81.62
CA GLN A 147 -18.25 -44.03 -80.36
C GLN A 147 -16.91 -43.96 -79.64
N CYS A 148 -16.95 -44.28 -78.35
CA CYS A 148 -15.75 -44.52 -77.57
C CYS A 148 -15.36 -45.99 -77.61
N PHE A 149 -14.13 -46.24 -78.06
CA PHE A 149 -13.48 -47.54 -78.00
C PHE A 149 -12.27 -47.43 -77.07
N GLY A 150 -12.48 -47.78 -75.79
CA GLY A 150 -11.53 -47.48 -74.73
C GLY A 150 -11.36 -45.97 -74.55
N SER A 151 -10.12 -45.47 -74.57
CA SER A 151 -9.80 -44.05 -74.46
C SER A 151 -9.76 -43.30 -75.80
N ALA A 152 -10.19 -43.95 -76.89
CA ALA A 152 -10.09 -43.43 -78.25
C ALA A 152 -11.46 -43.30 -78.91
N LEU A 153 -11.61 -42.31 -79.79
CA LEU A 153 -12.79 -42.15 -80.64
C LEU A 153 -12.67 -43.04 -81.88
N GLN A 154 -13.74 -43.75 -82.19
CA GLN A 154 -13.93 -44.37 -83.51
C GLN A 154 -15.03 -43.64 -84.24
N LYS A 155 -14.79 -43.35 -85.52
CA LYS A 155 -15.82 -42.85 -86.44
C LYS A 155 -16.20 -43.97 -87.39
N CYS A 156 -17.49 -44.17 -87.58
CA CYS A 156 -18.00 -45.11 -88.56
C CYS A 156 -17.74 -44.57 -89.96
N VAL A 157 -17.02 -45.34 -90.77
CA VAL A 157 -16.68 -45.00 -92.15
C VAL A 157 -17.34 -45.99 -93.10
N ASP A 158 -17.59 -45.55 -94.33
CA ASP A 158 -18.01 -46.45 -95.39
C ASP A 158 -16.80 -47.28 -95.85
N GLN A 159 -16.88 -48.59 -95.71
CA GLN A 159 -15.93 -49.53 -96.29
C GLN A 159 -16.67 -50.46 -97.24
N ASP A 160 -16.45 -50.26 -98.55
CA ASP A 160 -17.06 -51.03 -99.63
C ASP A 160 -18.60 -51.07 -99.58
N GLY A 161 -19.23 -49.95 -99.20
CA GLY A 161 -20.68 -49.87 -99.07
C GLY A 161 -21.24 -50.48 -97.78
N CYS A 162 -20.44 -50.55 -96.72
CA CYS A 162 -20.84 -51.02 -95.40
C CYS A 162 -20.31 -50.11 -94.29
N GLY A 163 -21.15 -49.71 -93.34
CA GLY A 163 -20.75 -48.94 -92.17
C GLY A 163 -19.92 -49.79 -91.20
N LYS A 164 -18.62 -49.47 -91.09
CA LYS A 164 -17.68 -50.13 -90.16
C LYS A 164 -16.95 -49.12 -89.32
N TRP A 165 -16.63 -49.50 -88.09
CA TRP A 165 -15.82 -48.67 -87.21
C TRP A 165 -14.41 -48.53 -87.77
N GLY A 166 -14.06 -47.30 -88.13
CA GLY A 166 -12.73 -46.97 -88.62
C GLY A 166 -11.65 -47.07 -87.53
N PRO A 167 -10.39 -46.77 -87.87
CA PRO A 167 -9.30 -46.78 -86.92
C PRO A 167 -9.59 -45.86 -85.72
N SER A 168 -9.27 -46.33 -84.52
CA SER A 168 -9.44 -45.56 -83.29
C SER A 168 -8.42 -44.43 -83.22
N ALA A 169 -8.89 -43.19 -83.02
CA ALA A 169 -8.08 -42.03 -82.76
C ALA A 169 -8.05 -41.74 -81.24
N ALA A 170 -6.89 -41.84 -80.61
CA ALA A 170 -6.75 -41.52 -79.20
C ALA A 170 -7.17 -40.06 -78.95
N CYS A 171 -7.90 -39.82 -77.86
CA CYS A 171 -8.11 -38.45 -77.38
C CYS A 171 -6.77 -37.82 -76.98
N ASN A 172 -6.71 -36.49 -76.99
CA ASN A 172 -5.49 -35.77 -76.63
C ASN A 172 -5.06 -36.12 -75.19
N PRO A 173 -3.76 -35.99 -74.85
CA PRO A 173 -3.29 -36.11 -73.48
C PRO A 173 -4.10 -35.19 -72.55
N GLY A 174 -4.65 -35.78 -71.47
CA GLY A 174 -5.54 -35.07 -70.55
C GLY A 174 -7.03 -35.12 -70.92
N GLN A 175 -7.43 -35.83 -71.98
CA GLN A 175 -8.83 -36.08 -72.33
C GLN A 175 -9.19 -37.56 -72.25
N ALA A 176 -10.46 -37.83 -71.98
CA ALA A 176 -11.05 -39.16 -72.01
C ALA A 176 -12.22 -39.18 -72.99
N CYS A 177 -12.38 -40.29 -73.70
CA CYS A 177 -13.56 -40.48 -74.53
C CYS A 177 -14.76 -40.81 -73.63
N VAL A 178 -15.76 -39.95 -73.62
CA VAL A 178 -17.01 -40.12 -72.88
C VAL A 178 -18.18 -39.71 -73.77
N ASP A 179 -19.17 -40.59 -73.93
CA ASP A 179 -20.37 -40.38 -74.75
C ASP A 179 -20.08 -40.05 -76.23
N GLY A 180 -19.06 -40.68 -76.82
CA GLY A 180 -18.71 -40.45 -78.24
C GLY A 180 -17.99 -39.12 -78.52
N ALA A 181 -17.46 -38.45 -77.48
CA ALA A 181 -16.64 -37.25 -77.62
C ALA A 181 -15.42 -37.27 -76.68
N CYS A 182 -14.32 -36.63 -77.08
CA CYS A 182 -13.18 -36.40 -76.19
C CYS A 182 -13.50 -35.23 -75.24
N LYS A 183 -13.64 -35.52 -73.95
CA LYS A 183 -13.89 -34.53 -72.89
C LYS A 183 -12.66 -34.39 -72.01
N SER A 184 -12.39 -33.17 -71.53
CA SER A 184 -11.28 -32.89 -70.63
C SER A 184 -11.42 -33.70 -69.34
N THR A 185 -10.32 -34.33 -68.92
CA THR A 185 -10.23 -34.93 -67.59
C THR A 185 -9.90 -33.86 -66.56
N CYS A 186 -10.32 -34.09 -65.33
CA CYS A 186 -10.20 -33.11 -64.26
C CYS A 186 -9.96 -33.79 -62.92
N SER A 187 -9.34 -33.06 -62.00
CA SER A 187 -9.25 -33.44 -60.58
C SER A 187 -10.06 -32.49 -59.69
N LYS A 188 -10.31 -31.26 -60.16
CA LYS A 188 -11.09 -30.22 -59.49
C LYS A 188 -11.83 -29.38 -60.53
N ASP A 189 -12.88 -28.68 -60.11
CA ASP A 189 -13.73 -27.88 -61.01
C ASP A 189 -12.95 -26.81 -61.79
N THR A 190 -11.86 -26.27 -61.23
CA THR A 190 -11.02 -25.28 -61.90
C THR A 190 -10.23 -25.82 -63.08
N ASP A 191 -10.15 -27.14 -63.25
CA ASP A 191 -9.50 -27.77 -64.41
C ASP A 191 -10.44 -27.77 -65.63
N CYS A 192 -11.73 -27.46 -65.42
CA CYS A 192 -12.75 -27.44 -66.45
C CYS A 192 -13.00 -26.03 -67.01
N PRO A 193 -13.47 -25.94 -68.28
CA PRO A 193 -13.93 -24.68 -68.87
C PRO A 193 -15.12 -24.06 -68.11
N ASP A 194 -15.38 -22.78 -68.36
CA ASP A 194 -16.57 -22.09 -67.84
C ASP A 194 -17.86 -22.82 -68.23
N GLY A 195 -18.75 -23.03 -67.25
CA GLY A 195 -20.02 -23.74 -67.41
C GLY A 195 -19.94 -25.24 -67.10
N GLU A 196 -18.75 -25.77 -66.80
CA GLU A 196 -18.54 -27.18 -66.47
C GLU A 196 -17.94 -27.37 -65.06
N SER A 197 -18.25 -28.52 -64.45
CA SER A 197 -17.71 -28.97 -63.16
C SER A 197 -17.09 -30.35 -63.30
N CYS A 198 -16.16 -30.66 -62.41
CA CYS A 198 -15.47 -31.93 -62.43
C CYS A 198 -16.34 -33.03 -61.82
N SER A 199 -16.86 -33.91 -62.67
CA SER A 199 -17.75 -35.00 -62.26
C SER A 199 -17.21 -36.34 -62.76
N SER A 200 -16.89 -37.23 -61.83
CA SER A 200 -16.28 -38.54 -62.14
C SER A 200 -14.97 -38.44 -62.93
N LYS A 201 -14.12 -37.45 -62.59
CA LYS A 201 -12.83 -37.14 -63.23
C LYS A 201 -12.92 -36.63 -64.68
N VAL A 202 -14.09 -36.24 -65.14
CA VAL A 202 -14.32 -35.67 -66.47
C VAL A 202 -15.15 -34.39 -66.34
N CYS A 203 -14.84 -33.38 -67.15
CA CYS A 203 -15.61 -32.15 -67.18
C CYS A 203 -17.00 -32.38 -67.79
N LYS A 204 -18.03 -31.95 -67.06
CA LYS A 204 -19.45 -32.05 -67.47
C LYS A 204 -20.17 -30.75 -67.14
N ALA A 205 -21.22 -30.43 -67.89
CA ALA A 205 -22.08 -29.28 -67.61
C ALA A 205 -22.52 -29.25 -66.13
N CYS A 206 -22.42 -28.07 -65.52
CA CYS A 206 -22.74 -27.89 -64.11
C CYS A 206 -24.22 -28.18 -63.79
N PRO A 207 -24.52 -28.85 -62.66
CA PRO A 207 -25.89 -28.97 -62.18
C PRO A 207 -26.46 -27.59 -61.78
N SER A 208 -27.67 -27.28 -62.24
CA SER A 208 -28.37 -26.02 -61.93
C SER A 208 -28.97 -26.06 -60.52
N THR A 209 -28.14 -25.81 -59.50
CA THR A 209 -28.55 -25.91 -58.08
C THR A 209 -29.44 -24.78 -57.57
N CYS A 210 -29.42 -23.61 -58.22
CA CYS A 210 -30.22 -22.44 -57.86
C CYS A 210 -30.33 -21.46 -59.02
N SER A 211 -31.28 -20.52 -58.97
CA SER A 211 -31.42 -19.45 -59.96
C SER A 211 -30.64 -18.21 -59.51
N LYS A 212 -29.85 -17.59 -60.39
CA LYS A 212 -29.04 -16.39 -60.06
C LYS A 212 -29.87 -15.34 -59.32
N GLY A 213 -29.40 -14.91 -58.15
CA GLY A 213 -30.05 -13.90 -57.31
C GLY A 213 -31.16 -14.44 -56.39
N SER A 214 -31.54 -15.71 -56.49
CA SER A 214 -32.41 -16.33 -55.49
C SER A 214 -31.73 -16.35 -54.12
N THR A 215 -32.50 -16.17 -53.05
CA THR A 215 -32.00 -16.18 -51.68
C THR A 215 -32.67 -17.30 -50.89
N LYS A 216 -31.94 -17.93 -49.97
CA LYS A 216 -32.53 -18.84 -48.98
C LYS A 216 -31.84 -18.69 -47.64
N CYS A 217 -32.51 -19.13 -46.57
CA CYS A 217 -31.88 -19.17 -45.26
C CYS A 217 -30.99 -20.40 -45.08
N SER A 218 -29.80 -20.18 -44.53
CA SER A 218 -28.89 -21.19 -44.02
C SER A 218 -28.62 -20.87 -42.55
N GLY A 219 -29.45 -21.40 -41.66
CA GLY A 219 -29.47 -20.98 -40.25
C GLY A 219 -30.02 -19.56 -40.08
N SER A 220 -29.31 -18.70 -39.34
CA SER A 220 -29.66 -17.29 -39.14
C SER A 220 -29.22 -16.36 -40.28
N GLN A 221 -28.48 -16.91 -41.26
CA GLN A 221 -27.86 -16.16 -42.35
C GLN A 221 -28.60 -16.38 -43.66
N VAL A 222 -28.60 -15.37 -44.53
CA VAL A 222 -29.12 -15.45 -45.89
C VAL A 222 -27.98 -15.79 -46.84
N ILE A 223 -28.18 -16.82 -47.67
CA ILE A 223 -27.27 -17.16 -48.77
C ILE A 223 -27.92 -16.76 -50.09
N THR A 224 -27.14 -16.16 -50.98
CA THR A 224 -27.60 -15.71 -52.29
C THR A 224 -26.99 -16.59 -53.37
N CYS A 225 -27.80 -17.03 -54.32
CA CYS A 225 -27.33 -17.80 -55.46
C CYS A 225 -26.51 -16.90 -56.39
N GLU A 226 -25.27 -17.31 -56.64
CA GLU A 226 -24.32 -16.63 -57.49
C GLU A 226 -23.85 -17.53 -58.63
N ILE A 227 -23.32 -16.91 -59.70
CA ILE A 227 -22.73 -17.62 -60.82
C ILE A 227 -21.22 -17.53 -60.66
N VAL A 228 -20.58 -18.67 -60.38
CA VAL A 228 -19.11 -18.77 -60.33
C VAL A 228 -18.69 -19.68 -61.47
N ARG A 229 -17.84 -19.17 -62.37
CA ARG A 229 -17.33 -19.92 -63.54
C ARG A 229 -18.46 -20.51 -64.40
N GLY A 230 -19.55 -19.76 -64.60
CA GLY A 230 -20.72 -20.21 -65.37
C GLY A 230 -21.68 -21.13 -64.61
N CYS A 231 -21.38 -21.50 -63.36
CA CYS A 231 -22.15 -22.47 -62.59
C CYS A 231 -22.92 -21.80 -61.43
N SER A 232 -24.22 -22.10 -61.35
CA SER A 232 -25.08 -21.58 -60.28
C SER A 232 -24.87 -22.34 -58.97
N GLN A 233 -24.50 -21.62 -57.92
CA GLN A 233 -24.30 -22.18 -56.59
C GLN A 233 -24.71 -21.19 -55.49
N TRP A 234 -24.98 -21.72 -54.30
CA TRP A 234 -25.26 -20.91 -53.12
C TRP A 234 -23.96 -20.28 -52.62
N GLY A 235 -23.90 -18.95 -52.65
CA GLY A 235 -22.74 -18.20 -52.18
C GLY A 235 -22.61 -18.17 -50.66
N ALA A 236 -21.66 -17.37 -50.18
CA ALA A 236 -21.36 -17.24 -48.77
C ALA A 236 -22.57 -16.77 -47.94
N ALA A 237 -22.67 -17.28 -46.72
CA ALA A 237 -23.71 -16.92 -45.78
C ALA A 237 -23.49 -15.51 -45.24
N ALA A 238 -24.48 -14.64 -45.42
CA ALA A 238 -24.46 -13.25 -44.98
C ALA A 238 -25.44 -13.06 -43.81
N ASP A 239 -25.00 -12.36 -42.77
CA ASP A 239 -25.86 -12.02 -41.62
C ASP A 239 -26.97 -11.05 -42.04
N CYS A 240 -28.17 -11.26 -41.49
CA CYS A 240 -29.24 -10.30 -41.65
C CYS A 240 -28.91 -8.97 -40.94
N PRO A 241 -29.35 -7.81 -41.47
CA PRO A 241 -29.19 -6.52 -40.80
C PRO A 241 -29.79 -6.52 -39.38
N LEU A 242 -29.29 -5.65 -38.50
CA LEU A 242 -29.83 -5.49 -37.14
C LEU A 242 -31.36 -5.27 -37.18
N GLY A 243 -32.07 -5.99 -36.31
CA GLY A 243 -33.52 -6.02 -36.23
C GLY A 243 -34.18 -7.00 -37.20
N LYS A 244 -33.39 -7.84 -37.90
CA LYS A 244 -33.91 -8.86 -38.81
C LYS A 244 -33.36 -10.25 -38.52
N THR A 245 -34.18 -11.26 -38.79
CA THR A 245 -33.81 -12.68 -38.77
C THR A 245 -34.12 -13.33 -40.11
N CYS A 246 -33.33 -14.32 -40.49
CA CYS A 246 -33.61 -15.08 -41.70
C CYS A 246 -34.80 -16.01 -41.45
N ASN A 247 -35.90 -15.82 -42.19
CA ASN A 247 -37.05 -16.72 -42.18
C ASN A 247 -37.47 -17.03 -43.62
N GLY A 248 -37.54 -18.32 -43.94
CA GLY A 248 -37.79 -18.83 -45.28
C GLY A 248 -36.66 -18.45 -46.24
N ASN A 249 -36.90 -17.40 -47.04
CA ASN A 249 -36.00 -16.99 -48.12
C ASN A 249 -35.41 -15.59 -47.95
N ALA A 250 -35.74 -14.88 -46.87
CA ALA A 250 -35.36 -13.48 -46.71
C ALA A 250 -35.13 -13.07 -45.24
N CYS A 251 -34.42 -11.95 -45.07
CA CYS A 251 -34.32 -11.26 -43.79
C CYS A 251 -35.63 -10.52 -43.49
N VAL A 252 -36.42 -11.08 -42.57
CA VAL A 252 -37.67 -10.50 -42.07
C VAL A 252 -37.44 -9.78 -40.75
N ASN A 253 -38.32 -8.86 -40.37
CA ASN A 253 -38.22 -8.18 -39.08
C ASN A 253 -38.32 -9.20 -37.95
N GLY A 254 -37.33 -9.17 -37.05
CA GLY A 254 -37.26 -10.07 -35.93
C GLY A 254 -35.87 -10.13 -35.31
N CYS A 255 -35.76 -10.84 -34.21
CA CYS A 255 -34.50 -11.04 -33.51
C CYS A 255 -34.44 -12.46 -32.97
N ALA A 256 -33.25 -13.06 -33.02
CA ALA A 256 -33.00 -14.34 -32.35
C ALA A 256 -32.67 -14.08 -30.87
N ASP A 257 -31.89 -13.04 -30.60
CA ASP A 257 -31.53 -12.58 -29.27
C ASP A 257 -31.33 -11.05 -29.26
N THR A 258 -31.05 -10.52 -28.08
CA THR A 258 -30.89 -9.09 -27.84
C THR A 258 -29.73 -8.45 -28.62
N SER A 259 -28.70 -9.20 -29.02
CA SER A 259 -27.60 -8.68 -29.86
C SER A 259 -28.06 -8.37 -31.28
N GLY A 260 -29.10 -9.07 -31.75
CA GLY A 260 -29.75 -8.85 -33.03
C GLY A 260 -30.63 -7.61 -33.10
N CYS A 261 -30.72 -6.79 -32.05
CA CYS A 261 -31.55 -5.57 -32.04
C CYS A 261 -30.71 -4.27 -32.13
N PRO A 262 -31.27 -3.16 -32.62
CA PRO A 262 -30.66 -1.82 -32.53
C PRO A 262 -30.38 -1.38 -31.09
N SER A 263 -29.49 -0.40 -30.88
CA SER A 263 -29.20 0.13 -29.53
C SER A 263 -30.46 0.67 -28.85
N GLY A 264 -30.64 0.41 -27.55
CA GLY A 264 -31.86 0.77 -26.81
C GLY A 264 -33.05 -0.17 -27.03
N GLN A 265 -32.83 -1.36 -27.60
CA GLN A 265 -33.86 -2.39 -27.77
C GLN A 265 -33.39 -3.76 -27.28
N VAL A 266 -34.32 -4.61 -26.85
CA VAL A 266 -34.07 -6.00 -26.44
C VAL A 266 -34.96 -6.94 -27.22
N CYS A 267 -34.50 -8.17 -27.42
CA CYS A 267 -35.28 -9.16 -28.11
C CYS A 267 -36.29 -9.80 -27.15
N LYS A 268 -37.58 -9.58 -27.42
CA LYS A 268 -38.67 -10.18 -26.63
C LYS A 268 -39.68 -10.81 -27.58
N SER A 269 -39.88 -12.12 -27.42
CA SER A 269 -40.79 -12.91 -28.26
C SER A 269 -40.49 -12.78 -29.77
N GLY A 270 -39.20 -12.73 -30.14
CA GLY A 270 -38.77 -12.63 -31.53
C GLY A 270 -38.88 -11.23 -32.14
N ALA A 271 -39.28 -10.21 -31.37
CA ALA A 271 -39.34 -8.81 -31.82
C ALA A 271 -38.43 -7.90 -30.99
N CYS A 272 -37.83 -6.91 -31.64
CA CYS A 272 -37.07 -5.88 -30.95
C CYS A 272 -38.02 -4.85 -30.33
N VAL A 273 -38.04 -4.80 -29.00
CA VAL A 273 -38.85 -3.85 -28.22
C VAL A 273 -37.95 -2.92 -27.44
N SER A 274 -38.43 -1.72 -27.09
CA SER A 274 -37.69 -0.77 -26.26
C SER A 274 -37.23 -1.42 -24.95
N GLY A 275 -35.95 -1.26 -24.65
CA GLY A 275 -35.30 -1.88 -23.50
C GLY A 275 -33.86 -1.42 -23.38
N CYS A 276 -33.07 -2.12 -22.58
CA CYS A 276 -31.66 -1.80 -22.40
C CYS A 276 -30.82 -3.07 -22.36
N ARG A 277 -29.57 -2.96 -22.83
CA ARG A 277 -28.55 -4.00 -22.64
C ARG A 277 -27.63 -3.64 -21.50
N THR A 278 -27.30 -2.36 -21.42
CA THR A 278 -26.42 -1.79 -20.41
C THR A 278 -27.10 -0.62 -19.71
N SER A 279 -26.68 -0.33 -18.48
CA SER A 279 -27.14 0.86 -17.75
C SER A 279 -26.80 2.18 -18.46
N SER A 280 -25.95 2.15 -19.49
CA SER A 280 -25.64 3.32 -20.34
C SER A 280 -26.79 3.79 -21.19
N GLU A 281 -27.65 2.85 -21.59
CA GLU A 281 -28.76 3.11 -22.49
C GLU A 281 -29.97 3.69 -21.74
N CYS A 282 -29.90 3.74 -20.40
CA CYS A 282 -30.94 4.29 -19.57
C CYS A 282 -30.69 5.78 -19.29
N SER A 283 -31.61 6.62 -19.79
CA SER A 283 -31.62 8.06 -19.52
C SER A 283 -31.80 8.35 -18.02
N GLY A 284 -31.36 9.51 -17.54
CA GLY A 284 -31.55 9.90 -16.13
C GLY A 284 -30.69 9.15 -15.11
N GLY A 285 -29.71 8.36 -15.56
CA GLY A 285 -28.77 7.68 -14.67
C GLY A 285 -29.34 6.45 -13.97
N TYR A 286 -30.42 5.87 -14.47
CA TYR A 286 -30.96 4.60 -13.99
C TYR A 286 -30.14 3.41 -14.50
N ILE A 287 -30.24 2.27 -13.83
CA ILE A 287 -29.60 1.03 -14.28
C ILE A 287 -30.53 0.19 -15.17
N CYS A 288 -29.90 -0.64 -16.00
CA CYS A 288 -30.60 -1.66 -16.75
C CYS A 288 -30.81 -2.91 -15.90
N ARG A 289 -32.06 -3.36 -15.75
CA ARG A 289 -32.40 -4.57 -15.01
C ARG A 289 -33.33 -5.46 -15.84
N ASN A 290 -32.92 -6.69 -16.09
CA ASN A 290 -33.68 -7.67 -16.87
C ASN A 290 -34.16 -7.13 -18.23
N GLY A 291 -33.30 -6.36 -18.92
CA GLY A 291 -33.62 -5.80 -20.24
C GLY A 291 -34.51 -4.56 -20.23
N SER A 292 -34.86 -4.01 -19.05
CA SER A 292 -35.67 -2.79 -18.90
C SER A 292 -34.95 -1.76 -18.03
N CYS A 293 -35.02 -0.50 -18.43
CA CYS A 293 -34.51 0.59 -17.60
C CYS A 293 -35.41 0.77 -16.39
N LEU A 294 -34.81 0.88 -15.21
CA LEU A 294 -35.56 1.39 -14.07
C LEU A 294 -36.01 2.83 -14.36
N ASN A 295 -37.18 3.19 -13.87
CA ASN A 295 -37.75 4.54 -13.96
C ASN A 295 -37.81 5.22 -12.58
N SER A 296 -37.48 4.46 -11.53
CA SER A 296 -37.43 4.88 -10.14
C SER A 296 -36.32 4.11 -9.45
N CYS A 297 -35.87 4.63 -8.32
CA CYS A 297 -34.87 3.99 -7.49
C CYS A 297 -35.42 3.86 -6.07
N SER A 298 -35.03 2.81 -5.37
CA SER A 298 -35.27 2.65 -3.92
C SER A 298 -33.97 2.74 -3.14
N VAL A 299 -32.86 2.33 -3.76
CA VAL A 299 -31.52 2.33 -3.17
C VAL A 299 -30.50 2.88 -4.17
N GLY A 300 -29.33 3.31 -3.68
CA GLY A 300 -28.29 3.89 -4.53
C GLY A 300 -27.79 2.97 -5.65
N SER A 301 -27.86 1.65 -5.48
CA SER A 301 -27.48 0.67 -6.51
C SER A 301 -28.45 0.59 -7.69
N ASP A 302 -29.64 1.17 -7.58
CA ASP A 302 -30.58 1.32 -8.71
C ASP A 302 -30.17 2.46 -9.65
N CYS A 303 -29.13 3.21 -9.29
CA CYS A 303 -28.57 4.30 -10.05
C CYS A 303 -27.18 3.94 -10.58
N ARG A 304 -26.89 4.40 -11.79
CA ARG A 304 -25.59 4.27 -12.45
C ARG A 304 -24.53 5.02 -11.66
N SER A 305 -23.27 4.59 -11.77
CA SER A 305 -22.14 5.28 -11.15
C SER A 305 -22.16 6.78 -11.46
N GLY A 306 -22.03 7.61 -10.41
CA GLY A 306 -22.21 9.06 -10.50
C GLY A 306 -23.64 9.54 -10.27
N TYR A 307 -24.57 8.66 -9.89
CA TYR A 307 -25.95 9.03 -9.53
C TYR A 307 -26.36 8.45 -8.17
N LYS A 308 -27.25 9.15 -7.48
CA LYS A 308 -27.84 8.69 -6.20
C LYS A 308 -29.34 8.69 -6.26
N CYS A 309 -29.92 7.74 -5.52
CA CYS A 309 -31.36 7.70 -5.33
C CYS A 309 -31.81 8.75 -4.31
N ILE A 310 -32.50 9.78 -4.79
CA ILE A 310 -33.02 10.87 -3.98
C ILE A 310 -34.50 11.05 -4.34
N SER A 311 -35.39 10.84 -3.36
CA SER A 311 -36.85 10.93 -3.55
C SER A 311 -37.37 10.07 -4.71
N GLY A 312 -36.85 8.85 -4.85
CA GLY A 312 -37.27 7.92 -5.92
C GLY A 312 -36.65 8.18 -7.29
N GLN A 313 -35.78 9.19 -7.43
CA GLN A 313 -35.12 9.55 -8.69
C GLN A 313 -33.60 9.46 -8.60
N CYS A 314 -32.97 8.98 -9.68
CA CYS A 314 -31.52 9.01 -9.81
C CYS A 314 -31.08 10.43 -10.17
N LYS A 315 -30.43 11.12 -9.24
CA LYS A 315 -29.86 12.45 -9.46
C LYS A 315 -28.34 12.36 -9.60
N SER A 316 -27.78 13.13 -10.54
CA SER A 316 -26.33 13.13 -10.78
C SER A 316 -25.61 13.71 -9.58
N VAL A 317 -24.67 12.97 -9.00
CA VAL A 317 -23.81 13.45 -7.92
C VAL A 317 -22.38 13.58 -8.44
N GLN A 318 -21.74 14.71 -8.17
CA GLN A 318 -20.34 14.90 -8.50
C GLN A 318 -19.48 14.08 -7.54
N SER A 319 -18.78 13.08 -8.06
CA SER A 319 -17.81 12.31 -7.28
C SER A 319 -16.64 13.20 -6.88
N CYS A 320 -16.15 13.03 -5.66
CA CYS A 320 -15.01 13.74 -5.13
C CYS A 320 -14.14 12.80 -4.30
N SER A 321 -12.85 13.08 -4.29
CA SER A 321 -11.89 12.45 -3.37
C SER A 321 -11.45 13.42 -2.27
N ARG A 322 -11.68 14.73 -2.47
CA ARG A 322 -11.36 15.84 -1.56
C ARG A 322 -12.34 17.00 -1.79
N ASP A 323 -12.54 17.82 -0.77
CA ASP A 323 -13.40 19.02 -0.78
C ASP A 323 -13.09 20.00 -1.91
N SER A 324 -11.82 20.11 -2.30
CA SER A 324 -11.40 20.99 -3.39
C SER A 324 -12.11 20.67 -4.71
N SER A 325 -12.49 19.40 -4.92
CA SER A 325 -13.16 18.91 -6.12
C SER A 325 -14.63 19.32 -6.23
N CYS A 326 -15.23 19.88 -5.17
CA CYS A 326 -16.64 20.21 -5.13
C CYS A 326 -16.92 21.68 -5.49
N PRO A 327 -17.94 22.03 -6.27
CA PRO A 327 -18.25 23.43 -6.57
C PRO A 327 -18.98 24.12 -5.40
N GLY A 328 -19.11 25.45 -5.45
CA GLY A 328 -20.04 26.18 -4.57
C GLY A 328 -19.75 26.18 -3.07
N GLY A 329 -18.53 25.85 -2.65
CA GLY A 329 -18.17 25.80 -1.23
C GLY A 329 -18.67 24.57 -0.48
N PHE A 330 -19.20 23.56 -1.19
CA PHE A 330 -19.64 22.29 -0.62
C PHE A 330 -18.50 21.31 -0.37
N GLY A 331 -18.56 20.57 0.73
CA GLY A 331 -17.59 19.57 1.13
C GLY A 331 -17.78 18.24 0.41
N CYS A 332 -16.73 17.42 0.43
CA CYS A 332 -16.78 16.05 -0.04
C CYS A 332 -17.27 15.16 1.10
N THR A 333 -18.42 14.50 0.89
CA THR A 333 -18.97 13.57 1.88
C THR A 333 -18.07 12.35 2.07
N SER A 334 -18.19 11.69 3.21
CA SER A 334 -17.48 10.43 3.51
C SER A 334 -17.75 9.30 2.50
N GLN A 335 -18.83 9.42 1.74
CA GLN A 335 -19.25 8.47 0.72
C GLN A 335 -18.72 8.84 -0.68
N GLY A 336 -17.86 9.86 -0.79
CA GLY A 336 -17.09 10.18 -2.00
C GLY A 336 -17.82 11.05 -3.03
N TYR A 337 -18.78 11.87 -2.60
CA TYR A 337 -19.49 12.81 -3.48
C TYR A 337 -19.75 14.15 -2.79
N CYS A 338 -19.90 15.20 -3.60
CA CYS A 338 -20.12 16.56 -3.12
C CYS A 338 -21.52 16.72 -2.53
N ALA A 339 -21.62 17.44 -1.41
CA ALA A 339 -22.93 17.89 -0.92
C ALA A 339 -23.57 18.87 -1.92
N GLU A 340 -24.89 18.82 -2.07
CA GLU A 340 -25.66 19.79 -2.90
C GLU A 340 -26.35 20.87 -2.07
N SER A 341 -26.56 20.58 -0.78
CA SER A 341 -27.11 21.48 0.22
C SER A 341 -26.43 21.17 1.54
N CYS A 342 -26.32 22.16 2.42
CA CYS A 342 -25.82 21.94 3.76
C CYS A 342 -26.96 21.89 4.78
N THR A 343 -26.86 20.98 5.72
CA THR A 343 -27.69 20.91 6.94
C THR A 343 -26.87 21.30 8.17
N GLY A 344 -25.54 21.19 8.07
CA GLY A 344 -24.57 21.71 9.02
C GLY A 344 -23.23 22.02 8.33
N ASN A 345 -22.27 22.56 9.10
CA ASN A 345 -20.97 22.98 8.56
C ASN A 345 -20.15 21.81 7.97
N ALA A 346 -20.44 20.57 8.36
CA ALA A 346 -19.77 19.37 7.83
C ALA A 346 -20.06 19.10 6.35
N ASP A 347 -21.15 19.65 5.82
CA ASP A 347 -21.50 19.55 4.40
C ASP A 347 -20.75 20.60 3.55
N CYS A 348 -19.96 21.46 4.18
CA CYS A 348 -19.24 22.55 3.56
C CYS A 348 -17.74 22.30 3.54
N LYS A 349 -17.04 22.89 2.56
CA LYS A 349 -15.58 22.86 2.51
C LYS A 349 -15.00 23.54 3.75
N GLN A 350 -13.73 23.25 3.99
CA GLN A 350 -12.93 23.99 4.94
C GLN A 350 -13.10 25.52 4.76
N PHE A 351 -13.38 26.21 5.86
CA PHE A 351 -13.66 27.65 5.97
C PHE A 351 -15.03 28.14 5.47
N TYR A 352 -15.97 27.24 5.16
CA TYR A 352 -17.35 27.60 4.83
C TYR A 352 -18.32 27.13 5.92
N VAL A 353 -19.31 27.98 6.24
CA VAL A 353 -20.37 27.69 7.21
C VAL A 353 -21.69 27.49 6.51
N CYS A 354 -22.51 26.62 7.06
CA CYS A 354 -23.85 26.38 6.54
C CYS A 354 -24.81 27.48 6.98
N SER A 355 -25.41 28.16 6.01
CA SER A 355 -26.42 29.18 6.25
C SER A 355 -27.54 29.06 5.22
N GLY A 356 -28.75 28.75 5.67
CA GLY A 356 -29.93 28.64 4.78
C GLY A 356 -29.77 27.59 3.67
N GLY A 357 -29.15 26.45 3.97
CA GLY A 357 -28.91 25.39 2.98
C GLY A 357 -27.72 25.62 2.05
N ARG A 358 -27.01 26.76 2.18
CA ARG A 358 -25.85 27.14 1.37
C ARG A 358 -24.57 27.24 2.20
N CYS A 359 -23.46 26.83 1.60
CA CYS A 359 -22.14 27.03 2.18
C CYS A 359 -21.64 28.44 1.86
N VAL A 360 -21.56 29.29 2.88
CA VAL A 360 -21.07 30.67 2.77
C VAL A 360 -19.69 30.79 3.43
N SER A 361 -18.82 31.65 2.90
CA SER A 361 -17.48 31.84 3.48
C SER A 361 -17.60 32.27 4.94
N SER A 362 -16.83 31.64 5.81
CA SER A 362 -16.64 32.09 7.19
C SER A 362 -15.96 33.45 7.16
N ASN A 363 -16.72 34.52 7.41
CA ASN A 363 -16.20 35.91 7.46
C ASN A 363 -15.47 36.23 8.77
N LYS A 364 -15.22 35.23 9.63
CA LYS A 364 -14.58 35.44 10.92
C LYS A 364 -13.07 35.34 10.78
N THR A 365 -12.42 36.49 10.82
CA THR A 365 -10.95 36.57 10.94
C THR A 365 -10.52 36.15 12.35
N CYS A 366 -9.46 35.35 12.46
CA CYS A 366 -8.94 34.91 13.74
C CYS A 366 -7.43 35.12 13.85
N ASN A 367 -6.98 35.45 15.06
CA ASN A 367 -5.57 35.48 15.45
C ASN A 367 -5.23 34.30 16.38
N ASP A 368 -6.23 33.77 17.08
CA ASP A 368 -6.15 32.61 17.97
C ASP A 368 -7.52 31.91 18.07
N ALA A 369 -7.55 30.73 18.71
CA ALA A 369 -8.74 29.87 18.79
C ALA A 369 -9.93 30.48 19.55
N SER A 370 -9.70 31.47 20.43
CA SER A 370 -10.79 32.13 21.17
C SER A 370 -11.73 32.90 20.24
N ALA A 371 -11.19 33.47 19.15
CA ALA A 371 -11.98 34.10 18.09
C ALA A 371 -12.91 33.10 17.38
N CYS A 372 -12.62 31.80 17.46
CA CYS A 372 -13.35 30.72 16.79
C CYS A 372 -14.35 29.98 17.71
N GLY A 373 -14.66 30.55 18.88
CA GLY A 373 -15.61 29.95 19.83
C GLY A 373 -14.99 28.89 20.74
N GLY A 374 -13.66 28.80 20.79
CA GLY A 374 -12.91 28.01 21.78
C GLY A 374 -12.83 26.50 21.51
N ALA A 375 -13.76 25.92 20.74
CA ALA A 375 -13.73 24.51 20.37
C ALA A 375 -12.87 24.22 19.13
N TYR A 376 -12.80 25.17 18.20
CA TYR A 376 -12.08 25.06 16.93
C TYR A 376 -10.82 25.91 16.92
N GLU A 377 -9.76 25.38 16.33
CA GLU A 377 -8.49 26.08 16.17
C GLU A 377 -8.55 27.17 15.10
N CYS A 378 -7.62 28.12 15.18
CA CYS A 378 -7.45 29.16 14.17
C CYS A 378 -6.40 28.75 13.13
N TYR A 379 -6.76 28.80 11.84
CA TYR A 379 -5.79 28.60 10.77
C TYR A 379 -4.99 29.88 10.51
N LYS A 380 -3.93 30.06 11.28
CA LYS A 380 -3.14 31.30 11.37
C LYS A 380 -2.62 31.81 10.02
N SER A 381 -2.31 30.93 9.06
CA SER A 381 -1.80 31.34 7.74
C SER A 381 -2.84 32.01 6.84
N GLN A 382 -4.13 31.69 7.01
CA GLN A 382 -5.22 32.33 6.27
C GLN A 382 -6.09 33.24 7.15
N GLN A 383 -5.77 33.35 8.45
CA GLN A 383 -6.55 34.05 9.46
C GLN A 383 -8.03 33.63 9.46
N LYS A 384 -8.33 32.35 9.25
CA LYS A 384 -9.71 31.82 9.21
C LYS A 384 -9.91 30.75 10.26
N CYS A 385 -11.08 30.75 10.88
CA CYS A 385 -11.46 29.70 11.81
C CYS A 385 -11.69 28.37 11.09
N TYR A 386 -11.18 27.28 11.64
CA TYR A 386 -11.74 25.98 11.32
C TYR A 386 -13.19 25.92 11.80
N VAL A 387 -14.01 25.22 11.04
CA VAL A 387 -15.46 25.06 11.32
C VAL A 387 -15.88 23.59 11.23
N HIS A 388 -14.91 22.73 10.94
CA HIS A 388 -15.01 21.29 10.79
C HIS A 388 -13.65 20.68 11.17
N CYS A 389 -13.66 19.44 11.67
CA CYS A 389 -12.46 18.70 12.02
C CYS A 389 -12.43 17.34 11.29
N ASP A 390 -11.23 16.81 11.01
CA ASP A 390 -11.08 15.48 10.42
C ASP A 390 -10.42 14.54 11.43
N ALA A 391 -11.12 13.45 11.77
CA ALA A 391 -10.62 12.44 12.69
C ALA A 391 -9.32 11.78 12.17
N ASN A 392 -9.09 11.74 10.85
CA ASN A 392 -7.90 11.15 10.24
C ASN A 392 -6.67 12.05 10.37
N ASN A 393 -6.85 13.35 10.65
CA ASN A 393 -5.75 14.31 10.74
C ASN A 393 -5.26 14.52 12.19
N GLY A 394 -5.68 13.64 13.11
CA GLY A 394 -5.20 13.61 14.48
C GLY A 394 -5.73 14.75 15.36
N ASN A 395 -6.95 15.24 15.08
CA ASN A 395 -7.66 16.22 15.91
C ASN A 395 -6.99 17.60 15.99
N ARG A 396 -6.18 17.97 15.00
CA ARG A 396 -5.39 19.22 14.97
C ARG A 396 -6.23 20.47 14.73
N GLU A 397 -7.47 20.29 14.29
CA GLU A 397 -8.44 21.34 14.03
C GLU A 397 -9.28 21.70 15.26
N CYS A 398 -9.19 20.90 16.33
CA CYS A 398 -9.84 21.13 17.61
C CYS A 398 -8.81 21.59 18.66
N THR A 399 -9.25 22.42 19.58
CA THR A 399 -8.41 22.82 20.72
C THR A 399 -8.21 21.65 21.69
N GLU A 400 -7.18 21.69 22.54
CA GLU A 400 -6.69 20.53 23.34
C GLU A 400 -7.73 19.80 24.21
N ASN A 401 -8.87 20.44 24.53
CA ASN A 401 -9.97 19.87 25.33
C ASN A 401 -11.17 19.39 24.51
N TYR A 402 -11.07 19.44 23.18
CA TYR A 402 -12.08 18.97 22.26
C TYR A 402 -11.50 17.85 21.39
N SER A 403 -12.33 16.88 21.04
CA SER A 403 -12.02 15.77 20.16
C SER A 403 -12.97 15.76 18.98
N CYS A 404 -12.44 15.46 17.81
CA CYS A 404 -13.21 15.41 16.59
C CYS A 404 -14.13 14.19 16.59
N GLN A 405 -15.43 14.44 16.59
CA GLN A 405 -16.47 13.42 16.48
C GLN A 405 -17.44 13.83 15.39
N SER A 406 -17.53 12.99 14.36
CA SER A 406 -18.46 13.18 13.24
C SER A 406 -18.34 14.57 12.59
N GLY A 407 -17.11 15.07 12.44
CA GLY A 407 -16.86 16.37 11.81
C GLY A 407 -16.98 17.59 12.73
N ALA A 408 -17.33 17.40 14.00
CA ALA A 408 -17.45 18.47 14.97
C ALA A 408 -16.47 18.30 16.15
N CYS A 409 -15.94 19.43 16.63
CA CYS A 409 -15.13 19.44 17.84
C CYS A 409 -16.05 19.32 19.07
N GLN A 410 -16.08 18.14 19.68
CA GLN A 410 -16.88 17.82 20.87
C GLN A 410 -16.01 17.74 22.12
N PRO A 411 -16.50 18.06 23.32
CA PRO A 411 -15.70 17.95 24.55
C PRO A 411 -15.03 16.58 24.68
N LYS A 412 -13.73 16.58 24.90
CA LYS A 412 -12.92 15.36 25.03
C LYS A 412 -13.45 14.51 26.19
N LYS A 413 -13.57 13.20 25.98
CA LYS A 413 -13.89 12.26 27.05
C LYS A 413 -12.73 12.17 28.04
N CYS A 414 -13.06 12.02 29.31
CA CYS A 414 -12.08 11.90 30.39
C CYS A 414 -12.59 10.92 31.44
N GLY A 415 -11.67 10.17 32.05
CA GLY A 415 -11.93 9.39 33.27
C GLY A 415 -11.55 10.17 34.54
N THR A 416 -10.52 11.01 34.43
CA THR A 416 -9.97 11.82 35.53
C THR A 416 -9.66 13.24 35.08
N ASN A 417 -9.51 14.18 36.02
CA ASN A 417 -9.19 15.58 35.71
C ASN A 417 -7.81 15.78 35.07
N ALA A 418 -6.88 14.84 35.27
CA ALA A 418 -5.55 14.88 34.67
C ALA A 418 -5.58 14.72 33.13
N GLU A 419 -6.69 14.24 32.56
CA GLU A 419 -6.86 14.05 31.11
C GLU A 419 -7.37 15.32 30.39
N CYS A 420 -7.77 16.35 31.16
CA CYS A 420 -8.21 17.65 30.67
C CYS A 420 -7.08 18.68 30.77
N SER A 421 -6.89 19.48 29.72
CA SER A 421 -5.94 20.59 29.69
C SER A 421 -6.45 21.79 30.50
N PHE A 422 -5.53 22.66 30.91
CA PHE A 422 -5.69 23.81 31.81
C PHE A 422 -7.06 24.50 31.80
N GLY A 423 -7.64 24.71 32.99
CA GLY A 423 -8.91 25.41 33.16
C GLY A 423 -10.16 24.57 32.87
N TYR A 424 -10.01 23.26 32.62
CA TYR A 424 -11.12 22.32 32.41
C TYR A 424 -11.09 21.22 33.48
N ALA A 425 -12.29 20.79 33.88
CA ALA A 425 -12.53 19.70 34.81
C ALA A 425 -13.20 18.51 34.10
N CYS A 426 -12.91 17.30 34.56
CA CYS A 426 -13.62 16.11 34.10
C CYS A 426 -14.97 15.97 34.82
N LEU A 427 -16.04 16.41 34.16
CA LEU A 427 -17.39 16.35 34.71
C LEU A 427 -18.29 15.47 33.83
N SER A 428 -18.91 14.48 34.48
CA SER A 428 -19.78 13.50 33.81
C SER A 428 -19.07 12.80 32.63
N GLY A 429 -17.76 12.56 32.77
CA GLY A 429 -16.95 11.87 31.75
C GLY A 429 -16.50 12.73 30.56
N THR A 430 -16.61 14.07 30.65
CA THR A 430 -16.17 15.01 29.60
C THR A 430 -15.48 16.23 30.18
N CYS A 431 -14.47 16.76 29.49
CA CYS A 431 -13.75 17.96 29.88
C CYS A 431 -14.64 19.21 29.70
N LYS A 432 -14.98 19.90 30.79
CA LYS A 432 -15.82 21.11 30.79
C LYS A 432 -15.12 22.23 31.54
N VAL A 433 -15.37 23.49 31.13
CA VAL A 433 -14.86 24.69 31.83
C VAL A 433 -15.46 24.90 33.22
N SER A 434 -16.51 24.16 33.56
CA SER A 434 -17.21 24.24 34.83
C SER A 434 -16.56 23.35 35.88
N CYS A 435 -16.60 23.75 37.15
CA CYS A 435 -16.16 22.96 38.30
C CYS A 435 -17.15 23.10 39.47
N GLY A 436 -17.18 22.13 40.38
CA GLY A 436 -17.92 22.21 41.64
C GLY A 436 -17.01 22.46 42.86
N THR A 437 -15.83 21.87 42.86
CA THR A 437 -14.82 21.96 43.93
C THR A 437 -13.41 22.12 43.34
N ASP A 438 -12.43 22.55 44.13
CA ASP A 438 -11.03 22.67 43.67
C ASP A 438 -10.47 21.34 43.18
N THR A 439 -11.01 20.20 43.65
CA THR A 439 -10.53 18.89 43.22
C THR A 439 -10.92 18.54 41.80
N ASP A 440 -11.91 19.25 41.24
CA ASP A 440 -12.36 19.11 39.86
C ASP A 440 -11.36 19.76 38.90
N CYS A 441 -10.54 20.70 39.38
CA CYS A 441 -9.56 21.41 38.57
C CYS A 441 -8.20 20.70 38.57
N GLN A 442 -7.44 20.92 37.50
CA GLN A 442 -6.04 20.51 37.40
C GLN A 442 -5.18 21.21 38.46
N ASP A 443 -4.06 20.61 38.86
CA ASP A 443 -3.08 21.25 39.75
C ASP A 443 -2.68 22.63 39.20
N GLY A 444 -2.61 23.62 40.10
CA GLY A 444 -2.40 25.04 39.80
C GLY A 444 -3.69 25.83 39.57
N TYR A 445 -4.86 25.19 39.64
CA TYR A 445 -6.16 25.82 39.48
C TYR A 445 -7.08 25.54 40.68
N ILE A 446 -7.93 26.51 41.00
CA ILE A 446 -8.96 26.42 42.04
C ILE A 446 -10.33 26.70 41.44
N CYS A 447 -11.36 26.10 42.01
CA CYS A 447 -12.72 26.35 41.57
C CYS A 447 -13.25 27.62 42.22
N THR A 448 -13.43 28.66 41.41
CA THR A 448 -13.99 29.95 41.84
C THR A 448 -15.19 30.27 40.97
N SER A 449 -16.36 30.50 41.59
CA SER A 449 -17.61 30.81 40.88
C SER A 449 -17.96 29.80 39.77
N GLY A 450 -17.66 28.52 40.03
CA GLY A 450 -17.94 27.43 39.09
C GLY A 450 -16.99 27.35 37.89
N LYS A 451 -15.87 28.08 37.88
CA LYS A 451 -14.83 28.02 36.84
C LYS A 451 -13.46 27.70 37.44
N CYS A 452 -12.66 26.91 36.73
CA CYS A 452 -11.28 26.65 37.13
C CYS A 452 -10.41 27.87 36.79
N GLU A 453 -10.00 28.61 37.81
CA GLU A 453 -9.12 29.78 37.68
C GLU A 453 -7.74 29.47 38.26
N LEU A 454 -6.69 30.11 37.72
CA LEU A 454 -5.32 29.92 38.19
C LEU A 454 -5.22 30.30 39.68
N GLY A 455 -4.77 29.37 40.52
CA GLY A 455 -4.55 29.62 41.94
C GLY A 455 -4.34 28.36 42.77
N CYS A 456 -4.18 28.54 44.08
CA CYS A 456 -4.02 27.45 45.03
C CYS A 456 -4.56 27.83 46.40
N ARG A 457 -5.02 26.85 47.19
CA ARG A 457 -5.37 27.06 48.61
C ARG A 457 -4.34 26.44 49.55
N THR A 458 -3.63 25.41 49.08
CA THR A 458 -2.58 24.68 49.81
C THR A 458 -1.52 24.18 48.82
N ASP A 459 -0.37 23.72 49.31
CA ASP A 459 0.70 23.14 48.49
C ASP A 459 0.28 21.87 47.71
N ALA A 460 -0.78 21.21 48.17
CA ALA A 460 -1.22 19.92 47.63
C ALA A 460 -1.61 19.98 46.14
N ARG A 461 -1.97 21.18 45.66
CA ARG A 461 -2.37 21.44 44.27
C ARG A 461 -1.31 22.19 43.46
N CYS A 462 -0.06 22.15 43.88
CA CYS A 462 1.01 22.90 43.24
C CYS A 462 2.10 22.01 42.63
N GLY A 463 1.83 20.73 42.36
CA GLY A 463 2.75 19.86 41.62
C GLY A 463 4.15 19.74 42.26
N GLY A 464 4.26 19.83 43.59
CA GLY A 464 5.53 19.82 44.33
C GLY A 464 6.08 21.19 44.68
N TYR A 465 5.46 22.28 44.22
CA TYR A 465 5.76 23.66 44.61
C TYR A 465 4.90 24.11 45.80
N ALA A 466 5.35 25.11 46.55
CA ALA A 466 4.56 25.70 47.62
C ALA A 466 3.48 26.65 47.08
N CYS A 467 2.40 26.79 47.83
CA CYS A 467 1.35 27.77 47.54
C CYS A 467 1.70 29.11 48.19
N SER A 468 1.89 30.15 47.37
CA SER A 468 2.13 31.50 47.88
C SER A 468 0.81 32.17 48.26
N LEU A 469 0.52 32.24 49.56
CA LEU A 469 -0.69 32.86 50.13
C LEU A 469 -0.55 34.38 50.36
N GLY A 470 0.63 34.96 50.16
CA GLY A 470 0.95 36.35 50.54
C GLY A 470 0.58 37.43 49.51
N GLY A 471 -0.09 37.09 48.40
CA GLY A 471 -0.45 38.03 47.33
C GLY A 471 -1.97 38.23 47.17
N THR A 472 -2.37 39.22 46.36
CA THR A 472 -3.80 39.51 46.04
C THR A 472 -4.54 38.34 45.37
N LYS A 473 -3.81 37.38 44.81
CA LYS A 473 -4.31 36.08 44.35
C LYS A 473 -3.31 34.98 44.75
N PRO A 474 -3.73 34.00 45.57
CA PRO A 474 -2.92 32.82 45.89
C PRO A 474 -2.49 32.08 44.63
N ARG A 475 -1.20 31.76 44.50
CA ARG A 475 -0.67 31.07 43.32
C ARG A 475 0.48 30.13 43.68
N CYS A 476 0.60 29.03 42.93
CA CYS A 476 1.73 28.13 43.07
C CYS A 476 3.02 28.82 42.62
N TYR A 477 4.13 28.55 43.29
CA TYR A 477 5.44 28.82 42.70
C TYR A 477 5.62 27.97 41.43
N THR A 478 6.34 28.51 40.45
CA THR A 478 6.63 27.83 39.17
C THR A 478 8.11 27.46 39.03
N SER A 479 8.93 27.93 39.96
CA SER A 479 10.36 27.64 40.10
C SER A 479 10.71 27.74 41.58
N CYS A 480 11.90 27.29 41.95
CA CYS A 480 12.39 27.43 43.31
C CYS A 480 13.80 28.01 43.30
N SER A 481 14.10 28.90 44.25
CA SER A 481 15.48 29.27 44.57
C SER A 481 15.88 28.77 45.96
N TYR A 482 14.89 28.35 46.74
CA TYR A 482 15.02 27.85 48.11
C TYR A 482 14.02 26.72 48.33
N ASN A 483 14.28 25.85 49.30
CA ASN A 483 13.38 24.73 49.64
C ASN A 483 12.00 25.20 50.11
N SER A 484 11.87 26.43 50.63
CA SER A 484 10.58 27.01 51.04
C SER A 484 9.64 27.33 49.88
N SER A 485 10.16 27.41 48.65
CA SER A 485 9.36 27.51 47.42
C SER A 485 8.77 26.17 47.00
N CYS A 486 9.16 25.08 47.67
CA CYS A 486 8.71 23.73 47.41
C CYS A 486 7.70 23.27 48.46
N ALA A 487 6.76 22.42 48.02
CA ALA A 487 5.83 21.75 48.92
C ALA A 487 6.60 20.94 49.96
N LYS A 488 6.01 20.74 51.14
CA LYS A 488 6.61 19.90 52.18
C LYS A 488 7.01 18.52 51.61
N GLY A 489 8.26 18.13 51.86
CA GLY A 489 8.84 16.88 51.35
C GLY A 489 9.48 16.98 49.96
N TYR A 490 9.56 18.17 49.36
CA TYR A 490 10.32 18.43 48.13
C TYR A 490 11.54 19.32 48.43
N LEU A 491 12.60 19.14 47.65
CA LEU A 491 13.84 19.92 47.74
C LEU A 491 14.05 20.70 46.44
N CYS A 492 14.57 21.91 46.56
CA CYS A 492 14.90 22.72 45.42
C CYS A 492 16.25 22.32 44.84
N MET A 493 16.27 21.88 43.57
CA MET A 493 17.47 21.54 42.84
C MET A 493 17.39 22.08 41.41
N ALA A 494 18.39 22.89 41.02
CA ALA A 494 18.47 23.50 39.68
C ALA A 494 17.14 24.13 39.22
N ASP A 495 16.59 25.01 40.07
CA ASP A 495 15.32 25.73 39.87
C ASP A 495 14.03 24.88 39.86
N GLN A 496 14.12 23.58 40.17
CA GLN A 496 12.97 22.68 40.22
C GLN A 496 12.78 22.02 41.59
N CYS A 497 11.52 21.90 42.02
CA CYS A 497 11.17 21.17 43.23
C CYS A 497 11.13 19.66 42.95
N MET A 498 12.09 18.92 43.49
CA MET A 498 12.26 17.50 43.28
C MET A 498 11.92 16.71 44.54
N LYS A 499 11.19 15.59 44.37
CA LYS A 499 10.84 14.70 45.48
C LYS A 499 11.99 13.72 45.73
N PRO A 500 12.59 13.66 46.94
CA PRO A 500 13.54 12.62 47.28
C PRO A 500 12.83 11.26 47.37
N CYS A 501 13.54 10.19 47.03
CA CYS A 501 13.04 8.83 47.06
C CYS A 501 14.10 7.84 47.55
N SER A 502 13.66 6.82 48.27
CA SER A 502 14.49 5.67 48.69
C SER A 502 14.23 4.43 47.83
N SER A 503 13.08 4.39 47.16
CA SER A 503 12.70 3.35 46.20
C SER A 503 11.69 3.90 45.21
N ASP A 504 11.42 3.16 44.15
CA ASP A 504 10.41 3.54 43.15
C ASP A 504 9.08 3.90 43.80
N ALA A 505 8.66 3.18 44.84
CA ALA A 505 7.38 3.37 45.54
C ALA A 505 7.19 4.77 46.13
N SER A 506 8.29 5.48 46.45
CA SER A 506 8.24 6.85 46.96
C SER A 506 7.82 7.87 45.88
N CYS A 507 7.93 7.51 44.60
CA CYS A 507 7.63 8.39 43.47
C CYS A 507 6.15 8.36 43.04
N PRO A 508 5.69 9.37 42.28
CA PRO A 508 4.41 9.32 41.60
C PRO A 508 4.33 8.14 40.61
N THR A 509 3.11 7.75 40.24
CA THR A 509 2.86 6.66 39.30
C THR A 509 3.65 6.82 38.00
N GLY A 510 4.29 5.74 37.55
CA GLY A 510 5.09 5.70 36.32
C GLY A 510 6.53 6.20 36.42
N VAL A 511 6.89 6.96 37.46
CA VAL A 511 8.24 7.53 37.64
C VAL A 511 9.08 6.66 38.58
N ALA A 512 10.27 6.25 38.14
CA ALA A 512 11.22 5.48 38.96
C ALA A 512 12.08 6.40 39.83
N CYS A 513 12.60 5.83 40.91
CA CYS A 513 13.56 6.52 41.76
C CYS A 513 14.93 6.50 41.10
N PHE A 514 15.40 7.64 40.62
CA PHE A 514 16.66 7.76 39.90
C PHE A 514 17.61 8.69 40.67
N ASN A 515 18.79 8.19 41.03
CA ASN A 515 19.77 8.93 41.86
C ASN A 515 19.20 9.52 43.17
N GLY A 516 18.20 8.86 43.76
CA GLY A 516 17.57 9.30 45.00
C GLY A 516 16.49 10.37 44.84
N PHE A 517 16.08 10.69 43.60
CA PHE A 517 14.99 11.64 43.33
C PHE A 517 14.00 11.13 42.28
N CYS A 518 12.77 11.58 42.39
CA CYS A 518 11.72 11.36 41.39
C CYS A 518 11.81 12.47 40.35
N HIS A 519 12.23 12.12 39.14
CA HIS A 519 12.34 13.09 38.06
C HIS A 519 10.98 13.25 37.35
N PRO A 520 10.42 14.48 37.25
CA PRO A 520 9.14 14.73 36.58
C PRO A 520 9.21 14.55 35.05
N SER A 521 10.42 14.49 34.49
CA SER A 521 10.69 14.22 33.08
C SER A 521 11.69 13.07 32.94
N CYS A 522 11.61 12.32 31.85
CA CYS A 522 12.50 11.20 31.62
C CYS A 522 13.50 11.51 30.48
N LEU A 523 14.77 11.14 30.66
CA LEU A 523 15.79 11.21 29.61
C LEU A 523 15.93 9.88 28.86
N ASN A 524 15.61 8.79 29.54
CA ASN A 524 15.59 7.43 29.03
C ASN A 524 14.61 6.61 29.86
N THR A 525 14.26 5.43 29.36
CA THR A 525 13.26 4.55 29.97
C THR A 525 13.67 4.01 31.34
N SER A 526 14.96 4.06 31.70
CA SER A 526 15.42 3.65 33.04
C SER A 526 15.01 4.61 34.16
N MET A 527 14.53 5.81 33.81
CA MET A 527 13.93 6.78 34.75
C MET A 527 12.43 6.53 34.97
N CYS A 528 11.87 5.51 34.32
CA CYS A 528 10.46 5.12 34.42
C CYS A 528 10.33 3.78 35.15
N ARG A 529 9.22 3.60 35.88
CA ARG A 529 8.94 2.33 36.56
C ARG A 529 8.76 1.20 35.55
N PRO A 530 8.97 -0.07 35.96
CA PRO A 530 8.59 -1.22 35.15
C PRO A 530 7.15 -1.09 34.63
N GLY A 531 6.95 -1.34 33.33
CA GLY A 531 5.66 -1.14 32.66
C GLY A 531 5.41 0.28 32.13
N TYR A 532 6.38 1.19 32.22
CA TYR A 532 6.35 2.53 31.62
C TYR A 532 7.55 2.76 30.71
N THR A 533 7.37 3.55 29.65
CA THR A 533 8.42 3.94 28.71
C THR A 533 8.56 5.45 28.60
N CYS A 534 9.76 5.93 28.29
CA CYS A 534 10.00 7.35 28.12
C CYS A 534 9.61 7.81 26.71
N ALA A 535 8.45 8.46 26.58
CA ALA A 535 7.92 8.92 25.30
C ALA A 535 7.97 10.46 25.18
N SER A 536 8.14 10.96 23.95
CA SER A 536 8.03 12.39 23.65
C SER A 536 6.58 12.73 23.32
N LEU A 537 6.05 13.77 23.96
CA LEU A 537 4.68 14.26 23.74
C LEU A 537 4.64 15.50 22.82
N GLY A 538 5.73 15.77 22.10
CA GLY A 538 5.92 17.02 21.34
C GLY A 538 6.46 18.16 22.21
N GLY A 539 7.05 19.18 21.57
CA GLY A 539 7.56 20.39 22.25
C GLY A 539 8.80 20.20 23.13
N GLY A 540 9.53 19.09 23.01
CA GLY A 540 10.75 18.81 23.79
C GLY A 540 10.51 18.16 25.16
N ASN A 541 9.25 18.02 25.59
CA ASN A 541 8.91 17.34 26.84
C ASN A 541 8.84 15.83 26.67
N ARG A 542 9.45 15.11 27.63
CA ARG A 542 9.48 13.63 27.69
C ARG A 542 8.94 13.15 29.03
N GLN A 543 7.97 12.25 29.00
CA GLN A 543 7.28 11.71 30.18
C GLN A 543 7.18 10.19 30.13
N CYS A 544 7.08 9.58 31.32
CA CYS A 544 6.88 8.15 31.48
C CYS A 544 5.42 7.80 31.19
N VAL A 545 5.15 7.10 30.10
CA VAL A 545 3.81 6.65 29.69
C VAL A 545 3.68 5.13 29.82
N PRO A 546 2.49 4.56 30.08
CA PRO A 546 2.30 3.11 30.18
C PRO A 546 2.74 2.39 28.89
N SER A 547 3.58 1.36 29.03
CA SER A 547 4.11 0.55 27.92
C SER A 547 3.04 -0.26 27.17
N SER A 548 1.82 -0.39 27.72
CA SER A 548 0.67 -1.01 27.05
C SER A 548 0.06 -0.14 25.95
N GLN A 549 0.42 1.14 25.89
CA GLN A 549 0.00 2.07 24.84
C GLN A 549 1.01 2.19 23.69
N THR A 550 2.09 1.41 23.72
CA THR A 550 3.11 1.38 22.68
C THR A 550 3.13 0.03 21.97
N THR A 551 2.87 0.05 20.66
CA THR A 551 3.20 -1.07 19.78
C THR A 551 4.71 -1.21 19.69
N CYS A 552 5.24 -2.43 19.84
CA CYS A 552 6.66 -2.72 19.68
C CYS A 552 6.92 -3.45 18.36
N ARG A 553 8.05 -3.12 17.72
CA ARG A 553 8.56 -3.83 16.55
C ARG A 553 9.82 -4.62 16.90
N PHE A 554 10.58 -4.14 17.87
CA PHE A 554 11.79 -4.77 18.39
C PHE A 554 11.80 -4.72 19.93
N GLU A 555 12.60 -5.61 20.55
CA GLU A 555 12.72 -5.67 22.01
C GLU A 555 13.18 -4.34 22.65
N GLY A 556 13.93 -3.53 21.92
CA GLY A 556 14.39 -2.20 22.39
C GLY A 556 13.31 -1.13 22.46
N ASP A 557 12.14 -1.38 21.88
CA ASP A 557 10.97 -0.50 22.01
C ASP A 557 10.27 -0.67 23.36
N CYS A 558 10.61 -1.75 24.09
CA CYS A 558 10.03 -2.10 25.37
C CYS A 558 10.93 -1.65 26.53
N GLY A 559 10.31 -0.93 27.47
CA GLY A 559 10.97 -0.47 28.70
C GLY A 559 11.21 -1.58 29.73
N GLY A 560 12.11 -1.35 30.68
CA GLY A 560 12.29 -2.24 31.85
C GLY A 560 12.85 -3.64 31.54
N GLY A 561 13.32 -3.85 30.32
CA GLY A 561 13.97 -5.07 29.88
C GLY A 561 13.04 -6.20 29.41
N PHE A 562 11.79 -5.87 29.12
CA PHE A 562 10.79 -6.82 28.69
C PHE A 562 10.83 -7.10 27.18
N ALA A 563 10.46 -8.32 26.80
CA ALA A 563 10.39 -8.74 25.40
C ALA A 563 9.18 -8.11 24.69
N CYS A 564 9.31 -7.93 23.38
CA CYS A 564 8.17 -7.63 22.52
C CYS A 564 7.39 -8.92 22.23
N GLY A 565 6.13 -8.96 22.63
CA GLY A 565 5.25 -10.11 22.40
C GLY A 565 4.89 -10.29 20.92
N SER A 566 4.47 -11.49 20.56
CA SER A 566 4.03 -11.85 19.20
C SER A 566 2.79 -11.09 18.72
N ASN A 567 2.06 -10.42 19.62
CA ASN A 567 0.97 -9.50 19.32
C ASN A 567 1.43 -8.04 19.12
N ALA A 568 2.74 -7.80 18.95
CA ALA A 568 3.35 -6.47 18.85
C ALA A 568 3.10 -5.57 20.07
N GLN A 569 2.90 -6.17 21.25
CA GLN A 569 2.79 -5.46 22.52
C GLN A 569 3.93 -5.84 23.47
N CYS A 570 4.45 -4.85 24.19
CA CYS A 570 5.49 -5.09 25.19
C CYS A 570 4.94 -5.91 26.35
N LYS A 571 5.73 -6.90 26.80
CA LYS A 571 5.47 -7.55 28.09
C LYS A 571 5.66 -6.53 29.22
N THR A 572 4.88 -6.67 30.28
CA THR A 572 4.87 -5.72 31.42
C THR A 572 5.32 -6.35 32.73
N SER A 573 5.49 -7.68 32.74
CA SER A 573 6.00 -8.50 33.82
C SER A 573 6.65 -9.73 33.21
N CYS A 574 7.64 -10.32 33.88
CA CYS A 574 8.22 -11.59 33.44
C CYS A 574 7.79 -12.73 34.36
N SER A 575 7.53 -13.88 33.76
CA SER A 575 7.30 -15.16 34.45
C SER A 575 8.40 -16.17 34.12
N ALA A 576 9.08 -15.97 33.00
CA ALA A 576 10.27 -16.69 32.57
C ALA A 576 11.24 -15.72 31.88
N ASP A 577 12.50 -16.13 31.72
CA ASP A 577 13.54 -15.34 31.04
C ASP A 577 13.16 -14.95 29.60
N SER A 578 12.28 -15.72 28.96
CA SER A 578 11.75 -15.43 27.62
C SER A 578 10.80 -14.23 27.54
N ASP A 579 10.25 -13.80 28.68
CA ASP A 579 9.46 -12.56 28.77
C ASP A 579 10.38 -11.31 28.85
N CYS A 580 11.69 -11.53 28.88
CA CYS A 580 12.73 -10.52 28.85
C CYS A 580 13.44 -10.50 27.49
N TYR A 581 14.00 -9.35 27.11
CA TYR A 581 14.81 -9.27 25.88
C TYR A 581 16.04 -10.19 25.98
N ARG A 582 16.62 -10.60 24.83
CA ARG A 582 17.71 -11.59 24.82
C ARG A 582 18.86 -11.25 25.78
N GLY A 583 19.06 -12.12 26.78
CA GLY A 583 20.15 -12.06 27.75
C GLY A 583 19.78 -11.46 29.10
N ALA A 584 18.53 -11.01 29.29
CA ALA A 584 18.00 -10.67 30.60
C ALA A 584 17.35 -11.89 31.28
N VAL A 585 17.51 -11.99 32.60
CA VAL A 585 16.97 -13.05 33.44
C VAL A 585 15.74 -12.52 34.18
N CYS A 586 14.70 -13.33 34.28
CA CYS A 586 13.52 -12.98 35.05
C CYS A 586 13.75 -13.28 36.53
N GLN A 587 13.79 -12.24 37.35
CA GLN A 587 13.87 -12.36 38.81
C GLN A 587 12.70 -11.63 39.45
N SER A 588 11.81 -12.40 40.09
CA SER A 588 10.66 -11.88 40.86
C SER A 588 9.77 -10.92 40.07
N GLY A 589 9.44 -11.26 38.82
CA GLY A 589 8.59 -10.43 37.96
C GLY A 589 9.31 -9.32 37.18
N LYS A 590 10.62 -9.17 37.36
CA LYS A 590 11.46 -8.14 36.73
C LYS A 590 12.59 -8.74 35.90
N CYS A 591 12.89 -8.11 34.77
CA CYS A 591 14.01 -8.50 33.92
C CYS A 591 15.32 -7.83 34.40
N VAL A 592 16.34 -8.63 34.71
CA VAL A 592 17.65 -8.19 35.21
C VAL A 592 18.79 -8.71 34.32
N GLY A 593 19.72 -7.85 33.87
CA GLY A 593 20.90 -8.26 33.08
C GLY A 593 21.47 -7.18 32.14
N VAL A 594 22.80 -7.15 31.94
CA VAL A 594 23.52 -6.16 31.09
C VAL A 594 23.64 -6.61 29.63
N THR A 595 23.50 -5.66 28.71
CA THR A 595 23.48 -5.84 27.25
C THR A 595 24.83 -6.23 26.65
N CYS A 596 24.86 -7.20 25.74
CA CYS A 596 25.92 -7.37 24.74
C CYS A 596 25.33 -7.19 23.34
N ARG A 597 25.60 -6.05 22.68
CA ARG A 597 25.22 -5.84 21.26
C ARG A 597 26.42 -6.12 20.35
N ARG A 598 26.13 -6.76 19.21
CA ARG A 598 27.00 -6.81 18.03
C ARG A 598 27.08 -5.38 17.48
N SER A 599 28.26 -4.77 17.41
CA SER A 599 28.38 -3.45 16.76
C SER A 599 29.55 -3.41 15.78
N SER A 600 29.22 -3.09 14.54
CA SER A 600 30.11 -2.75 13.44
C SER A 600 30.33 -1.23 13.40
N SER A 601 30.83 -0.65 14.48
CA SER A 601 31.36 0.72 14.49
C SER A 601 32.10 1.01 15.79
N THR A 602 33.27 1.61 15.62
CA THR A 602 34.29 1.98 16.62
C THR A 602 33.76 2.86 17.74
N SER A 603 33.68 2.32 18.95
CA SER A 603 34.15 2.86 20.25
C SER A 603 33.58 1.98 21.38
N SER A 604 34.45 1.21 22.03
CA SER A 604 34.17 0.22 23.11
C SER A 604 33.49 -1.09 22.67
N SER A 605 34.27 -2.00 22.09
CA SER A 605 33.84 -3.33 21.63
C SER A 605 34.05 -4.43 22.69
N TYR A 606 32.98 -5.17 23.01
CA TYR A 606 33.01 -6.43 23.77
C TYR A 606 33.27 -7.61 22.79
N TYR A 607 34.07 -8.61 23.17
CA TYR A 607 34.26 -9.86 22.40
C TYR A 607 33.91 -11.10 23.25
N CYS A 608 33.16 -12.06 22.69
CA CYS A 608 32.92 -13.40 23.28
C CYS A 608 33.80 -14.43 22.55
N THR A 609 34.40 -15.38 23.26
CA THR A 609 34.89 -16.64 22.66
C THR A 609 33.72 -17.57 22.38
N TRP A 610 33.56 -17.94 21.11
CA TRP A 610 32.46 -18.80 20.65
C TRP A 610 32.89 -20.28 20.71
N LYS A 611 32.10 -21.11 21.39
CA LYS A 611 32.10 -22.58 21.21
C LYS A 611 30.65 -23.00 20.92
N GLY A 612 30.32 -23.21 19.65
CA GLY A 612 28.94 -23.43 19.20
C GLY A 612 28.07 -22.15 19.33
N SER A 613 26.74 -22.32 19.42
CA SER A 613 25.75 -21.22 19.38
C SER A 613 25.41 -20.58 20.73
N ARG A 614 26.27 -20.70 21.76
CA ARG A 614 26.06 -20.10 23.10
C ARG A 614 27.30 -19.27 23.51
N CYS A 615 27.11 -18.04 24.03
CA CYS A 615 28.18 -17.28 24.70
C CYS A 615 28.18 -17.64 26.20
N TYR A 616 29.33 -18.05 26.73
CA TYR A 616 29.51 -18.31 28.16
C TYR A 616 29.82 -17.00 28.89
N SER A 617 29.16 -16.78 30.03
CA SER A 617 29.19 -15.56 30.86
C SER A 617 30.56 -15.19 31.45
N SER A 618 31.61 -16.00 31.25
CA SER A 618 32.95 -15.74 31.81
C SER A 618 33.88 -14.92 30.91
N GLY A 619 33.42 -14.45 29.74
CA GLY A 619 34.29 -13.87 28.71
C GLY A 619 34.09 -12.42 28.29
N CYS A 620 33.14 -11.66 28.86
CA CYS A 620 32.93 -10.26 28.42
C CYS A 620 34.01 -9.32 28.96
N ARG A 621 35.01 -9.00 28.14
CA ARG A 621 36.06 -8.01 28.46
C ARG A 621 35.87 -6.73 27.66
N ILE A 622 36.02 -5.57 28.31
CA ILE A 622 36.01 -4.25 27.66
C ILE A 622 37.40 -4.04 27.06
N SER A 623 37.55 -3.93 25.75
CA SER A 623 38.84 -3.57 25.13
C SER A 623 39.18 -2.11 25.43
N CYS A 624 40.44 -1.82 25.74
CA CYS A 624 40.91 -0.46 25.99
C CYS A 624 42.28 -0.21 25.37
N SER A 625 42.53 1.03 24.97
CA SER A 625 43.85 1.51 24.51
C SER A 625 44.57 2.34 25.58
N SER A 626 43.83 2.86 26.55
CA SER A 626 44.35 3.56 27.73
C SER A 626 43.31 3.56 28.86
N ASP A 627 43.70 3.91 30.08
CA ASP A 627 42.79 4.01 31.24
C ASP A 627 41.60 4.97 31.00
N SER A 628 41.74 5.93 30.08
CA SER A 628 40.68 6.87 29.73
C SER A 628 39.51 6.21 29.00
N THR A 629 39.77 5.14 28.26
CA THR A 629 38.75 4.37 27.50
C THR A 629 37.95 3.40 28.37
N CYS A 630 38.36 3.23 29.63
CA CYS A 630 37.67 2.36 30.58
C CYS A 630 36.62 3.14 31.40
N PRO A 631 35.34 2.70 31.41
CA PRO A 631 34.30 3.33 32.20
C PRO A 631 34.50 3.08 33.70
N TYR A 632 33.86 3.89 34.55
CA TYR A 632 33.80 3.68 36.01
C TYR A 632 35.15 3.59 36.75
N GLY A 633 36.20 4.25 36.23
CA GLY A 633 37.50 4.33 36.93
C GLY A 633 38.33 3.06 36.88
N TYR A 634 37.99 2.09 36.02
CA TYR A 634 38.80 0.89 35.78
C TYR A 634 40.08 1.20 35.03
N LYS A 635 41.13 0.46 35.33
CA LYS A 635 42.44 0.60 34.69
C LYS A 635 42.55 -0.32 33.47
N CYS A 636 43.19 0.17 32.42
CA CYS A 636 43.48 -0.60 31.24
C CYS A 636 44.72 -1.47 31.47
N SER A 637 44.58 -2.78 31.32
CA SER A 637 45.67 -3.73 31.49
C SER A 637 45.64 -4.78 30.39
N SER A 638 46.77 -4.94 29.70
CA SER A 638 46.92 -5.87 28.57
C SER A 638 45.83 -5.71 27.50
N SER A 639 45.45 -4.48 27.18
CA SER A 639 44.40 -4.09 26.23
C SER A 639 42.96 -4.39 26.66
N TYR A 640 42.72 -4.68 27.94
CA TYR A 640 41.39 -4.87 28.51
C TYR A 640 41.19 -4.10 29.82
N CYS A 641 39.99 -3.57 30.07
CA CYS A 641 39.67 -2.93 31.33
C CYS A 641 39.53 -3.99 32.42
N LYS A 642 40.31 -3.84 33.50
CA LYS A 642 40.23 -4.70 34.66
C LYS A 642 39.04 -4.27 35.50
N THR A 643 37.90 -4.97 35.37
CA THR A 643 36.62 -4.61 36.02
C THR A 643 36.55 -4.94 37.50
N ASN A 644 37.58 -5.62 38.03
CA ASN A 644 37.69 -6.00 39.44
C ASN A 644 39.05 -5.52 39.96
N CYS A 645 39.08 -4.91 41.13
CA CYS A 645 40.33 -4.47 41.76
C CYS A 645 40.65 -5.35 42.97
N ALA A 646 41.93 -5.66 43.18
CA ALA A 646 42.43 -6.26 44.41
C ALA A 646 43.04 -5.19 45.32
N SER A 647 43.57 -4.12 44.73
CA SER A 647 44.08 -2.95 45.44
C SER A 647 43.82 -1.67 44.66
N THR A 648 43.97 -0.52 45.31
CA THR A 648 43.80 0.81 44.70
C THR A 648 44.68 1.05 43.47
N ALA A 649 45.81 0.33 43.34
CA ALA A 649 46.69 0.43 42.16
C ALA A 649 46.10 -0.16 40.87
N ASP A 650 45.07 -1.02 41.02
CA ASP A 650 44.30 -1.61 39.92
C ASP A 650 43.24 -0.64 39.34
N CYS A 651 43.07 0.52 39.96
CA CYS A 651 42.13 1.54 39.54
C CYS A 651 42.84 2.71 38.85
N LYS A 652 42.11 3.41 37.99
CA LYS A 652 42.55 4.64 37.32
C LYS A 652 42.91 5.70 38.37
N ALA A 653 43.84 6.60 38.04
CA ALA A 653 44.18 7.72 38.91
C ALA A 653 42.92 8.50 39.36
N GLY A 654 42.79 8.73 40.67
CA GLY A 654 41.60 9.33 41.29
C GLY A 654 40.55 8.34 41.79
N TYR A 655 40.79 7.02 41.72
CA TYR A 655 39.89 5.96 42.19
C TYR A 655 40.61 5.02 43.17
N MET A 656 39.86 4.41 44.09
CA MET A 656 40.36 3.44 45.07
C MET A 656 39.54 2.15 45.06
N CYS A 657 40.16 1.05 45.44
CA CYS A 657 39.50 -0.25 45.43
C CYS A 657 38.71 -0.48 46.71
N THR A 658 37.41 -0.73 46.59
CA THR A 658 36.55 -1.04 47.75
C THR A 658 35.58 -2.16 47.37
N GLY A 659 35.61 -3.27 48.12
CA GLY A 659 34.74 -4.42 47.85
C GLY A 659 34.92 -5.05 46.46
N GLY A 660 36.13 -4.95 45.88
CA GLY A 660 36.42 -5.48 44.54
C GLY A 660 36.07 -4.54 43.38
N VAL A 661 35.55 -3.34 43.66
CA VAL A 661 35.13 -2.35 42.64
C VAL A 661 35.90 -1.03 42.82
N CYS A 662 36.25 -0.38 41.70
CA CYS A 662 36.91 0.93 41.72
C CYS A 662 35.89 2.04 41.96
N VAL A 663 36.02 2.75 43.08
CA VAL A 663 35.17 3.90 43.45
C VAL A 663 36.00 5.18 43.51
N GLY A 664 35.41 6.33 43.17
CA GLY A 664 36.14 7.60 43.14
C GLY A 664 36.73 7.95 44.51
N LYS A 665 38.04 8.19 44.56
CA LYS A 665 38.74 8.65 45.77
C LYS A 665 38.23 10.06 46.09
N ALA A 666 37.59 10.25 47.25
CA ALA A 666 37.21 11.58 47.70
C ALA A 666 38.48 12.45 47.86
N PRO A 667 38.40 13.79 47.70
CA PRO A 667 39.47 14.66 48.15
C PRO A 667 39.78 14.35 49.63
N THR A 668 41.07 14.23 49.96
CA THR A 668 41.53 13.80 51.29
C THR A 668 41.24 14.81 52.40
N THR A 669 40.78 16.01 52.03
CA THR A 669 40.48 17.13 52.92
C THR A 669 39.13 17.71 52.58
N CYS A 670 38.32 18.00 53.60
CA CYS A 670 37.02 18.64 53.45
C CYS A 670 36.85 19.74 54.51
N THR A 671 36.06 20.75 54.21
CA THR A 671 35.61 21.77 55.17
C THR A 671 34.12 21.67 55.45
N THR A 672 33.36 21.15 54.49
CA THR A 672 31.94 20.87 54.60
C THR A 672 31.59 19.52 53.99
N TYR A 673 30.41 18.99 54.31
CA TYR A 673 29.92 17.72 53.73
C TYR A 673 29.74 17.78 52.19
N ARG A 674 29.69 18.99 51.61
CA ARG A 674 29.62 19.22 50.16
C ARG A 674 30.95 18.97 49.44
N ASP A 675 32.05 18.93 50.17
CA ASP A 675 33.38 18.67 49.62
C ASP A 675 33.65 17.16 49.47
N CYS A 676 32.79 16.31 50.03
CA CYS A 676 32.91 14.87 50.00
C CYS A 676 31.99 14.24 48.93
N ASN A 677 32.50 13.24 48.20
CA ASN A 677 31.70 12.47 47.24
C ASN A 677 30.55 11.70 47.93
N SER A 678 29.51 11.38 47.16
CA SER A 678 28.29 10.74 47.65
C SER A 678 28.55 9.50 48.52
N GLY A 679 28.07 9.53 49.78
CA GLY A 679 28.24 8.45 50.76
C GLY A 679 29.24 8.76 51.89
N TYR A 680 29.97 9.86 51.79
CA TYR A 680 30.94 10.31 52.80
C TYR A 680 30.46 11.60 53.48
N LYS A 681 30.65 11.69 54.79
CA LYS A 681 30.45 12.89 55.61
C LYS A 681 31.80 13.51 55.95
N CYS A 682 31.86 14.84 56.01
CA CYS A 682 33.06 15.51 56.47
C CYS A 682 33.13 15.45 58.00
N THR A 683 34.19 14.87 58.56
CA THR A 683 34.41 14.81 60.01
C THR A 683 35.87 15.10 60.30
N ASN A 684 36.15 16.09 61.15
CA ASN A 684 37.52 16.55 61.47
C ASN A 684 38.39 16.73 60.22
N ASN A 685 37.88 17.52 59.27
CA ASN A 685 38.51 17.82 57.99
C ASN A 685 38.82 16.63 57.07
N THR A 686 38.26 15.45 57.37
CA THR A 686 38.48 14.22 56.61
C THR A 686 37.14 13.64 56.16
N CYS A 687 37.02 13.23 54.90
CA CYS A 687 35.81 12.57 54.41
C CYS A 687 35.76 11.11 54.91
N VAL A 688 34.82 10.80 55.81
CA VAL A 688 34.60 9.46 56.38
C VAL A 688 33.23 8.91 55.95
N LEU A 689 33.06 7.60 55.90
CA LEU A 689 31.82 6.97 55.43
C LEU A 689 30.66 7.25 56.41
N GLY A 690 29.51 7.76 55.93
CA GLY A 690 28.36 8.12 56.76
C GLY A 690 27.17 7.15 56.63
N LYS A 691 26.53 6.78 57.74
CA LYS A 691 25.32 5.92 57.76
C LYS A 691 24.10 6.75 57.37
N LYS A 692 23.43 6.40 56.27
CA LYS A 692 22.28 7.14 55.74
C LYS A 692 21.00 6.85 56.54
N CYS A 693 20.14 7.85 56.66
CA CYS A 693 18.84 7.74 57.33
C CYS A 693 17.78 8.57 56.61
N GLY A 694 16.52 8.16 56.70
CA GLY A 694 15.34 8.95 56.33
C GLY A 694 14.55 9.43 57.54
N SER A 695 14.78 8.81 58.71
CA SER A 695 14.22 9.20 60.00
C SER A 695 15.14 8.76 61.14
N ASP A 696 14.92 9.29 62.34
CA ASP A 696 15.72 8.96 63.53
C ASP A 696 15.73 7.46 63.86
N ALA A 697 14.72 6.70 63.41
CA ALA A 697 14.62 5.26 63.63
C ALA A 697 15.65 4.42 62.84
N ASP A 698 16.26 5.00 61.79
CA ASP A 698 17.26 4.32 60.95
C ASP A 698 18.67 4.32 61.59
N CYS A 699 18.82 5.05 62.70
CA CYS A 699 20.07 5.28 63.39
C CYS A 699 20.20 4.37 64.61
N THR A 700 21.22 3.51 64.61
CA THR A 700 21.50 2.55 65.67
C THR A 700 22.98 2.61 66.04
N PRO A 701 23.33 2.74 67.34
CA PRO A 701 22.46 2.70 68.53
C PRO A 701 21.52 3.93 68.68
N THR A 702 20.49 3.82 69.54
CA THR A 702 19.35 4.77 69.71
C THR A 702 19.72 6.18 70.19
N THR A 703 21.01 6.50 70.24
CA THR A 703 21.56 7.80 70.63
C THR A 703 21.89 8.70 69.43
N GLU A 704 21.60 8.26 68.20
CA GLU A 704 21.80 9.00 66.95
C GLU A 704 20.46 9.43 66.32
N LYS A 705 20.41 10.64 65.77
CA LYS A 705 19.26 11.22 65.05
C LYS A 705 19.60 11.49 63.59
N CYS A 706 18.57 11.53 62.77
CA CYS A 706 18.73 11.74 61.35
C CYS A 706 18.78 13.23 61.00
N SER A 707 19.95 13.69 60.59
CA SER A 707 20.22 15.09 60.24
C SER A 707 20.87 15.13 58.86
N ASN A 708 20.30 15.94 57.95
CA ASN A 708 20.78 16.08 56.57
C ASN A 708 20.97 14.75 55.81
N GLY A 709 20.16 13.73 56.14
CA GLY A 709 20.18 12.40 55.50
C GLY A 709 21.23 11.43 56.03
N PHE A 710 21.92 11.77 57.13
CA PHE A 710 22.88 10.89 57.82
C PHE A 710 22.63 10.85 59.33
N CYS A 711 22.99 9.72 59.95
CA CYS A 711 22.91 9.55 61.40
C CYS A 711 23.99 10.38 62.11
N GLU A 712 23.55 11.29 62.98
CA GLU A 712 24.39 12.15 63.80
C GLU A 712 24.05 11.94 65.29
N SER A 713 25.05 11.83 66.15
CA SER A 713 24.82 11.62 67.59
C SER A 713 24.12 12.84 68.23
N ASN A 714 23.08 12.60 69.02
CA ASN A 714 22.12 13.56 69.59
C ASN A 714 22.71 14.95 69.95
N THR A 715 22.33 15.99 69.20
CA THR A 715 22.46 17.38 69.65
C THR A 715 21.18 17.75 70.40
N GLY A 716 21.20 17.64 71.72
CA GLY A 716 20.11 18.11 72.58
C GLY A 716 19.82 19.61 72.41
N SER A 717 18.89 20.15 73.20
CA SER A 717 18.49 21.55 73.10
C SER A 717 19.70 22.50 73.28
N THR A 718 19.92 23.39 72.31
CA THR A 718 20.96 24.43 72.34
C THR A 718 20.32 25.78 72.59
N SER A 719 20.92 26.58 73.46
CA SER A 719 20.48 27.96 73.71
C SER A 719 21.18 28.92 72.77
N SER A 720 20.42 29.83 72.15
CA SER A 720 20.93 30.80 71.20
C SER A 720 21.62 31.99 71.86
N TYR A 721 21.35 32.22 73.15
CA TYR A 721 21.94 33.30 73.95
C TYR A 721 21.75 34.71 73.38
N LYS A 722 20.77 34.88 72.49
CA LYS A 722 20.42 36.19 71.95
C LYS A 722 19.76 37.04 73.03
N SER A 723 20.14 38.31 73.12
CA SER A 723 19.48 39.28 73.98
C SER A 723 18.00 39.40 73.64
N CYS A 724 17.14 39.49 74.64
CA CYS A 724 15.69 39.57 74.47
C CYS A 724 15.07 40.53 75.48
N SER A 725 13.93 41.13 75.14
CA SER A 725 13.18 41.99 76.07
C SER A 725 12.04 41.23 76.75
N THR A 726 11.22 40.51 75.97
CA THR A 726 10.09 39.70 76.48
C THR A 726 9.82 38.42 75.69
N SER A 727 10.45 38.19 74.52
CA SER A 727 10.13 37.06 73.65
C SER A 727 11.33 36.50 72.88
N CYS A 728 11.31 35.18 72.63
CA CYS A 728 12.32 34.43 71.88
C CYS A 728 11.69 33.52 70.83
N THR A 729 12.42 33.17 69.78
CA THR A 729 11.95 32.29 68.70
C THR A 729 12.35 30.84 68.93
N GLY A 730 11.54 29.86 68.52
CA GLY A 730 11.97 28.46 68.46
C GLY A 730 11.89 27.67 69.78
N GLY A 731 10.94 27.98 70.66
CA GLY A 731 10.71 27.22 71.91
C GLY A 731 11.62 27.64 73.07
N GLU A 732 12.48 28.65 72.87
CA GLU A 732 13.28 29.29 73.91
C GLU A 732 12.43 30.22 74.77
N SER A 733 12.86 30.45 76.00
CA SER A 733 12.26 31.45 76.89
C SER A 733 13.24 32.59 77.12
N CYS A 734 12.71 33.81 77.25
CA CYS A 734 13.50 34.98 77.58
C CYS A 734 13.70 35.01 79.10
N VAL A 735 14.94 34.79 79.54
CA VAL A 735 15.30 34.54 80.94
C VAL A 735 16.41 35.51 81.35
N ASP A 736 16.36 36.07 82.57
CA ASP A 736 17.44 36.94 83.07
C ASP A 736 18.72 36.11 83.31
N ILE A 737 19.90 36.66 83.01
CA ILE A 737 21.19 35.94 83.02
C ILE A 737 22.31 36.71 83.75
N ASP A 738 21.97 37.75 84.52
CA ASP A 738 22.88 38.59 85.30
C ASP A 738 23.01 38.07 86.75
N ASP A 739 24.20 38.18 87.35
CA ASP A 739 24.43 37.83 88.75
C ASP A 739 24.28 39.03 89.70
N GLN A 740 24.54 40.30 89.31
CA GLN A 740 24.47 41.45 90.24
C GLN A 740 24.15 42.88 89.72
N SER A 741 23.85 43.19 88.45
CA SER A 741 23.45 44.59 88.11
C SER A 741 22.65 44.83 86.82
N GLY A 742 21.38 44.41 86.79
CA GLY A 742 20.38 44.83 85.80
C GLY A 742 19.73 43.66 85.04
N PRO A 743 18.63 43.87 84.29
CA PRO A 743 17.96 42.77 83.60
C PRO A 743 18.63 42.48 82.25
N ALA A 744 19.83 41.89 82.27
CA ALA A 744 20.36 41.25 81.08
C ALA A 744 19.55 39.98 80.83
N LYS A 745 18.72 39.97 79.78
CA LYS A 745 17.86 38.84 79.41
C LYS A 745 18.34 38.18 78.13
N ALA A 746 18.38 36.85 78.12
CA ALA A 746 18.73 36.07 76.95
C ALA A 746 17.76 34.92 76.67
N CYS A 747 17.72 34.52 75.41
CA CYS A 747 16.97 33.37 74.96
C CYS A 747 17.67 32.06 75.32
N LEU A 748 17.07 31.30 76.23
CA LEU A 748 17.55 29.98 76.66
C LEU A 748 16.53 28.89 76.35
N ALA A 749 17.03 27.75 75.88
CA ALA A 749 16.21 26.57 75.63
C ALA A 749 15.85 25.87 76.95
N LYS A 750 14.57 25.49 77.10
CA LYS A 750 14.09 24.70 78.24
C LYS A 750 14.62 23.27 78.17
N CYS A 751 15.05 22.75 79.30
CA CYS A 751 15.48 21.37 79.44
C CYS A 751 14.72 20.63 80.52
N SER A 752 14.64 19.32 80.37
CA SER A 752 14.03 18.39 81.32
C SER A 752 14.64 17.00 81.15
N THR A 753 14.22 16.03 81.97
CA THR A 753 14.57 14.62 81.76
C THR A 753 14.10 14.07 80.40
N SER A 754 13.03 14.64 79.83
CA SER A 754 12.49 14.31 78.50
C SER A 754 13.08 15.15 77.36
N ASN A 755 13.74 16.27 77.67
CA ASN A 755 14.39 17.15 76.69
C ASN A 755 15.79 17.58 77.19
N PRO A 756 16.82 16.73 77.02
CA PRO A 756 18.16 17.04 77.51
C PRO A 756 18.85 18.11 76.66
N CYS A 757 19.79 18.84 77.27
CA CYS A 757 20.63 19.82 76.60
C CYS A 757 21.68 19.15 75.69
N ALA A 758 22.17 19.89 74.68
CA ALA A 758 23.30 19.44 73.88
C ALA A 758 24.54 19.13 74.74
N ASN A 759 25.46 18.31 74.24
CA ASN A 759 26.62 17.83 75.00
C ASN A 759 27.47 18.96 75.61
N ASP A 760 27.55 20.11 74.93
CA ASP A 760 28.30 21.30 75.37
C ASP A 760 27.47 22.22 76.30
N TYR A 761 26.27 21.81 76.69
CA TYR A 761 25.34 22.56 77.52
C TYR A 761 24.94 21.73 78.75
N SER A 762 24.65 22.40 79.86
CA SER A 762 24.25 21.82 81.13
C SER A 762 22.87 22.35 81.50
N CYS A 763 21.96 21.45 81.85
CA CYS A 763 20.62 21.82 82.31
C CYS A 763 20.67 22.33 83.76
N ARG A 764 20.25 23.56 84.01
CA ARG A 764 20.22 24.15 85.36
C ARG A 764 18.87 24.82 85.66
N PRO A 765 18.32 24.67 86.88
CA PRO A 765 17.13 25.39 87.31
C PRO A 765 17.45 26.89 87.47
N TYR A 766 16.44 27.73 87.26
CA TYR A 766 16.59 29.19 87.19
C TYR A 766 16.61 29.89 88.56
N GLU A 767 16.18 29.25 89.63
CA GLU A 767 16.26 29.82 90.98
C GLU A 767 17.14 28.98 91.91
N SER A 768 17.78 29.68 92.85
CA SER A 768 18.71 29.19 93.88
C SER A 768 18.09 28.26 94.93
N SER A 769 17.04 27.51 94.58
CA SER A 769 16.52 26.43 95.41
C SER A 769 17.31 25.14 95.15
N SER A 770 17.99 24.67 96.19
CA SER A 770 18.71 23.40 96.30
C SER A 770 17.79 22.17 96.30
N SER A 771 16.84 22.10 95.36
CA SER A 771 15.91 20.98 95.22
C SER A 771 15.77 20.55 93.77
N SER A 772 15.97 19.25 93.55
CA SER A 772 15.83 18.51 92.29
C SER A 772 14.49 18.77 91.60
N SER A 773 14.45 19.81 90.77
CA SER A 773 13.37 20.04 89.82
C SER A 773 13.75 19.40 88.48
N SER A 774 12.82 18.66 87.89
CA SER A 774 12.98 17.89 86.66
C SER A 774 13.00 18.75 85.39
N SER A 775 13.09 20.08 85.52
CA SER A 775 13.07 21.06 84.44
C SER A 775 13.93 22.29 84.75
N GLY A 776 14.67 22.79 83.77
CA GLY A 776 15.53 23.98 83.86
C GLY A 776 15.79 24.61 82.49
N TYR A 777 16.93 25.29 82.34
CA TYR A 777 17.39 25.87 81.07
C TYR A 777 18.79 25.38 80.69
N CYS A 778 19.07 25.32 79.39
CA CYS A 778 20.37 24.89 78.87
C CYS A 778 21.39 26.01 78.89
N PHE A 779 22.37 25.91 79.79
CA PHE A 779 23.51 26.84 79.82
C PHE A 779 24.72 26.23 79.16
N LYS A 780 25.46 26.97 78.34
CA LYS A 780 26.71 26.52 77.74
C LYS A 780 27.75 26.24 78.83
N LYS A 781 28.35 25.05 78.79
CA LYS A 781 29.44 24.67 79.68
C LYS A 781 30.68 25.48 79.38
N CYS A 782 31.46 25.79 80.40
CA CYS A 782 32.74 26.47 80.28
C CYS A 782 33.75 25.94 81.28
N THR A 783 35.03 26.08 80.95
CA THR A 783 36.15 25.80 81.85
C THR A 783 36.97 27.06 82.12
N SER A 784 36.85 28.09 81.28
CA SER A 784 37.47 29.41 81.41
C SER A 784 36.59 30.49 80.76
N VAL A 785 36.87 31.76 81.04
CA VAL A 785 36.17 32.91 80.42
C VAL A 785 36.28 32.89 78.89
N SER A 786 37.40 32.44 78.33
CA SER A 786 37.61 32.33 76.88
C SER A 786 36.65 31.36 76.19
N THR A 787 36.11 30.35 76.90
CA THR A 787 35.13 29.41 76.31
C THR A 787 33.76 30.09 76.03
N CYS A 788 33.50 31.24 76.65
CA CYS A 788 32.25 32.00 76.56
C CYS A 788 32.29 33.14 75.54
N GLN A 789 33.47 33.53 75.02
CA GLN A 789 33.66 34.71 74.15
C GLN A 789 32.98 34.65 72.78
N ASN A 790 32.54 33.46 72.33
CA ASN A 790 31.83 33.29 71.05
C ASN A 790 30.30 33.47 71.16
N ILE A 791 29.82 33.94 72.32
CA ILE A 791 28.41 34.24 72.57
C ILE A 791 28.21 35.74 72.34
N ASN A 792 27.39 36.09 71.36
CA ASN A 792 27.33 37.44 70.78
C ASN A 792 26.59 38.42 71.72
N SER A 793 27.30 39.11 72.62
CA SER A 793 26.76 40.17 73.48
C SER A 793 27.71 41.37 73.55
N SER A 794 27.16 42.52 73.98
CA SER A 794 27.87 43.80 74.11
C SER A 794 28.51 44.02 75.50
N PHE A 795 28.33 43.08 76.42
CA PHE A 795 28.82 43.09 77.80
C PHE A 795 29.51 41.73 78.06
N GLY A 796 30.65 41.71 78.73
CA GLY A 796 31.55 40.53 78.76
C GLY A 796 30.93 39.31 79.44
N TRP A 797 31.35 38.09 79.07
CA TRP A 797 30.90 36.85 79.72
C TRP A 797 31.86 36.38 80.81
N VAL A 798 31.36 35.75 81.86
CA VAL A 798 32.15 35.00 82.86
C VAL A 798 31.80 33.52 82.89
N CYS A 799 32.79 32.72 83.28
CA CYS A 799 32.60 31.30 83.54
C CYS A 799 32.40 31.07 85.04
N VAL A 800 31.16 30.87 85.46
CA VAL A 800 30.81 30.68 86.87
C VAL A 800 30.28 29.26 87.05
N ARG A 801 30.87 28.50 87.98
CA ARG A 801 30.47 27.11 88.30
C ARG A 801 30.34 26.20 87.06
N GLY A 802 31.19 26.43 86.06
CA GLY A 802 31.28 25.63 84.85
C GLY A 802 30.23 25.94 83.77
N ILE A 803 29.53 27.09 83.87
CA ILE A 803 28.61 27.59 82.83
C ILE A 803 28.85 29.07 82.50
N CYS A 804 28.53 29.49 81.28
CA CYS A 804 28.65 30.88 80.83
C CYS A 804 27.46 31.74 81.32
N LEU A 805 27.76 32.83 82.03
CA LEU A 805 26.83 33.86 82.50
C LEU A 805 27.35 35.25 82.10
N ASP A 806 26.46 36.23 82.00
CA ASP A 806 26.82 37.63 81.68
C ASP A 806 27.50 38.28 82.91
N GLN A 807 28.46 39.19 82.69
CA GLN A 807 29.24 39.84 83.75
C GLN A 807 28.49 40.88 84.57
#